data_AF-A0A026WK85-F1
#
_entry.id   AF-A0A026WK85-F1
#
_cell.length_a   1.000
_cell.length_b   1.000
_cell.length_c   1.000
_cell.angle_alpha   90.00
_cell.angle_beta   90.00
_cell.angle_gamma   90.00
#
_symmetry.space_group_name_H-M   'P 1'
#
loop_
_entity.id
_entity.type
_entity.pdbx_description
1 polymer ?
#
loop_
_entity_poly.entity_id
_entity_poly.type
_entity_poly.pdbx_seq_one_letter_code
_entity_poly.pdbx_strand_id
1 'polypeptide(L)'
;MSGEDQRDRRENAERKRDASKKNKRKRQQSDGHGVNGDGGGGDVYALFVTDYIYGIDYDLQARARSAIEAERFAYQSRQNRIQSASTFCRVRSEKPCPPTKYRTPSGACNNVRHPAWGARGSPFLKLLAPIYSDGISRPRQSVNTHSLPTSTDVVSSVLISPSSFSAPEVGAHEGLTSLSAVWSEMVLQDIAATVHSTGPADQCCSSERRHPECYEMRDERSDCKRYWRSMPSLTVHGCQFEGREQMNGVSAYLDGSAIYGATDEDLHLLRSYEDGLVEVNVCVPYKRNETECLLQRVLLREHNRVARKLAQANVHWDDAKLFLEARRIVVAQLQHVTLNEYVPAILRETALVDSELRSLANGFYAGYSSSNRAGTYDAVALTALRALAWTIGLQKGSVEEHVTKSALRVSLTNAPEAAAWSVHEARDHGVPGYVRFLSDCMGGNVKIGNFTDLTRVMRPERAQLLSTIYAHPEDIDLLVGGILESPITGAAVGPTFECLLKKQFVTMRNSDRFWYENDIPPSGLTPTQLAEVRKVSLAAILCANTNIRKIQPRVFIRQDPYLNSKINCEQYEPLDVAEWTEEPLPLPAVMRHEFVVNDTSAEETRQFMPEISSDLLAAAVKRAEEELLERKQLEYNAWLEQRIADPRSAAGTAASFSKANRDALLLANSSIMYELATNEILNGMHGLRRRKRQIFDSTENVLGGFPNSNDFSDLLQNVDISGFLHNHKPTNHEEVQCPVDDSPCDPTTPYRTLSGHCNNLRNPPLGKSLTTFARLLPPAYEDGVSKPRAMSVTGVPLPNPRVISTVIHPDISNLHNRYTLMVMQFAQFLDHDMTMTPIHKGFQESIPSCRSCDSPRTVHPECNPFPVPPGDHYYPTVNVSSGARMCFPSMRSLPGQQQLGPREQVNQNTGFLDASVVYGENSCICNILRGFNGRMNVTSNSRRGRDLLPQSSTHPECKARSGFCFIGGDGRASEQPALAIMHTMWIREHNRAMEALRQNNNNNNIMFLLTQCASLRVTDCNQLLREASREAILRDDVCTAQCGFVLAATETTARLQQFTTPTSPGFPGFPAHTNSLRSSPMPASFNGFKLPDLSQFIG
;
A
#
# COMPACT_ATOMS: atom_id res chain seq x y z
N MET A 1 -4.37 21.85 45.30
CA MET A 1 -4.81 21.40 43.95
C MET A 1 -6.33 21.45 43.89
N SER A 2 -6.95 22.59 43.56
CA SER A 2 -8.41 22.71 43.37
C SER A 2 -8.84 24.03 42.71
N GLY A 3 -7.97 24.67 41.92
CA GLY A 3 -8.23 26.03 41.37
C GLY A 3 -8.29 26.11 39.85
N GLU A 4 -7.46 25.35 39.13
CA GLU A 4 -7.35 25.46 37.66
C GLU A 4 -8.37 24.59 36.91
N ASP A 5 -8.80 23.46 37.47
CA ASP A 5 -9.70 22.49 36.83
C ASP A 5 -11.17 22.99 36.69
N GLN A 6 -11.55 24.07 37.39
CA GLN A 6 -12.87 24.71 37.24
C GLN A 6 -12.91 25.78 36.15
N ARG A 7 -11.76 26.32 35.73
CA ARG A 7 -11.70 27.37 34.70
C ARG A 7 -11.89 26.78 33.31
N ASP A 8 -11.26 25.64 33.03
CA ASP A 8 -11.35 24.95 31.75
C ASP A 8 -12.75 24.35 31.49
N ARG A 9 -13.43 23.91 32.55
CA ARG A 9 -14.84 23.44 32.44
C ARG A 9 -15.83 24.56 32.12
N ARG A 10 -15.54 25.81 32.51
CA ARG A 10 -16.39 26.98 32.17
C ARG A 10 -16.16 27.46 30.74
N GLU A 11 -14.91 27.49 30.27
CA GLU A 11 -14.60 27.89 28.89
C GLU A 11 -15.16 26.91 27.84
N ASN A 12 -15.17 25.60 28.14
CA ASN A 12 -15.75 24.60 27.26
C ASN A 12 -17.29 24.66 27.20
N ALA A 13 -17.95 25.10 28.28
CA ALA A 13 -19.39 25.30 28.31
C ALA A 13 -19.84 26.54 27.52
N GLU A 14 -19.02 27.60 27.46
CA GLU A 14 -19.27 28.80 26.65
C GLU A 14 -19.06 28.54 25.16
N ARG A 15 -18.03 27.77 24.77
CA ARG A 15 -17.83 27.34 23.37
C ARG A 15 -18.98 26.48 22.83
N LYS A 16 -19.59 25.63 23.66
CA LYS A 16 -20.80 24.85 23.29
C LYS A 16 -22.04 25.73 23.09
N ARG A 17 -22.18 26.85 23.82
CA ARG A 17 -23.30 27.80 23.65
C ARG A 17 -23.15 28.68 22.41
N ASP A 18 -21.94 29.07 22.05
CA ASP A 18 -21.69 29.91 20.87
C ASP A 18 -21.78 29.13 19.54
N ALA A 19 -21.43 27.83 19.53
CA ALA A 19 -21.68 26.94 18.40
C ALA A 19 -23.19 26.77 18.11
N SER A 20 -24.01 26.66 19.17
CA SER A 20 -25.47 26.57 19.06
C SER A 20 -26.12 27.87 18.55
N LYS A 21 -25.60 29.05 18.95
CA LYS A 21 -26.07 30.35 18.45
C LYS A 21 -25.68 30.63 16.99
N LYS A 22 -24.51 30.18 16.53
CA LYS A 22 -24.10 30.28 15.12
C LYS A 22 -24.96 29.41 14.19
N ASN A 23 -25.40 28.23 14.64
CA ASN A 23 -26.33 27.38 13.88
C ASN A 23 -27.76 27.96 13.81
N LYS A 24 -28.19 28.74 14.81
CA LYS A 24 -29.48 29.46 14.75
C LYS A 24 -29.47 30.66 13.79
N ARG A 25 -28.35 31.38 13.66
CA ARG A 25 -28.22 32.51 12.72
C ARG A 25 -28.09 32.08 11.25
N LYS A 26 -27.51 30.90 10.96
CA LYS A 26 -27.47 30.35 9.59
C LYS A 26 -28.81 29.81 9.08
N ARG A 27 -29.76 29.51 9.97
CA ARG A 27 -31.15 29.10 9.62
C ARG A 27 -32.08 30.27 9.24
N GLN A 28 -31.70 31.52 9.52
CA GLN A 28 -32.53 32.71 9.23
C GLN A 28 -32.08 33.48 7.98
N GLN A 29 -31.09 32.99 7.23
CA GLN A 29 -30.51 33.70 6.10
C GLN A 29 -30.78 33.06 4.72
N SER A 30 -31.64 32.04 4.67
CA SER A 30 -32.12 31.41 3.43
C SER A 30 -33.54 31.79 3.01
N ASP A 31 -34.23 32.61 3.81
CA ASP A 31 -35.56 33.13 3.48
C ASP A 31 -35.45 34.58 3.02
N GLY A 32 -35.40 34.76 1.70
CA GLY A 32 -35.62 36.06 1.09
C GLY A 32 -34.86 36.23 -0.20
N HIS A 33 -35.50 35.91 -1.33
CA HIS A 33 -35.34 36.64 -2.59
C HIS A 33 -36.59 36.48 -3.47
N GLY A 34 -37.40 37.54 -3.47
CA GLY A 34 -37.99 38.20 -4.63
C GLY A 34 -38.70 37.37 -5.71
N VAL A 35 -40.02 37.44 -5.67
CA VAL A 35 -40.95 37.18 -6.79
C VAL A 35 -40.77 38.24 -7.88
N ASN A 36 -40.77 37.82 -9.15
CA ASN A 36 -41.26 38.60 -10.29
C ASN A 36 -42.02 37.65 -11.21
N GLY A 37 -43.28 37.98 -11.51
CA GLY A 37 -44.19 37.15 -12.29
C GLY A 37 -44.15 37.45 -13.78
N ASP A 38 -44.59 36.47 -14.58
CA ASP A 38 -45.52 36.68 -15.69
C ASP A 38 -46.12 35.36 -16.22
N GLY A 39 -47.42 35.36 -16.50
CA GLY A 39 -48.06 34.64 -17.62
C GLY A 39 -48.34 33.12 -17.58
N GLY A 40 -49.49 32.73 -17.01
CA GLY A 40 -50.51 31.85 -17.66
C GLY A 40 -50.21 30.38 -18.03
N GLY A 41 -50.92 29.46 -17.36
CA GLY A 41 -51.20 28.09 -17.85
C GLY A 41 -51.11 27.04 -16.75
N GLY A 42 -52.24 26.49 -16.30
CA GLY A 42 -52.27 25.44 -15.28
C GLY A 42 -51.80 24.09 -15.82
N ASP A 43 -50.89 23.42 -15.10
CA ASP A 43 -50.87 21.96 -14.88
C ASP A 43 -49.68 21.53 -13.99
N VAL A 44 -49.98 20.66 -13.01
CA VAL A 44 -49.07 19.85 -12.17
C VAL A 44 -47.97 20.60 -11.38
N TYR A 45 -48.13 20.68 -10.05
CA TYR A 45 -47.08 21.12 -9.12
C TYR A 45 -45.77 20.37 -9.41
N ALA A 46 -44.75 21.10 -9.87
CA ALA A 46 -43.40 20.59 -10.00
C ALA A 46 -42.85 20.26 -8.60
N LEU A 47 -42.97 19.00 -8.16
CA LEU A 47 -42.38 18.55 -6.90
C LEU A 47 -40.86 18.73 -6.95
N PHE A 48 -40.34 19.64 -6.12
CA PHE A 48 -38.93 19.95 -6.04
C PHE A 48 -38.17 18.73 -5.47
N VAL A 49 -36.94 18.50 -5.94
CA VAL A 49 -36.10 17.37 -5.46
C VAL A 49 -35.84 17.45 -3.95
N THR A 50 -35.94 18.65 -3.37
CA THR A 50 -35.87 18.90 -1.93
C THR A 50 -36.92 18.12 -1.13
N ASP A 51 -38.09 17.86 -1.70
CA ASP A 51 -39.17 17.13 -1.03
C ASP A 51 -38.88 15.62 -0.95
N TYR A 52 -38.01 15.10 -1.83
CA TYR A 52 -37.65 13.69 -1.92
C TYR A 52 -36.55 13.28 -0.93
N ILE A 53 -35.70 14.24 -0.52
CA ILE A 53 -34.53 14.00 0.33
C ILE A 53 -34.78 14.40 1.79
N TYR A 54 -36.02 14.69 2.15
CA TYR A 54 -36.38 15.06 3.52
C TYR A 54 -36.09 13.91 4.49
N GLY A 55 -35.40 14.21 5.59
CA GLY A 55 -35.05 13.24 6.62
C GLY A 55 -33.81 12.41 6.38
N ILE A 56 -33.15 12.58 5.23
CA ILE A 56 -31.90 11.90 4.91
C ILE A 56 -30.73 12.63 5.58
N ASP A 57 -29.74 11.90 6.06
CA ASP A 57 -28.53 12.47 6.63
C ASP A 57 -27.82 13.39 5.64
N TYR A 58 -27.28 14.49 6.16
CA TYR A 58 -26.76 15.59 5.34
C TYR A 58 -25.64 15.16 4.38
N ASP A 59 -24.80 14.21 4.80
CA ASP A 59 -23.73 13.62 3.99
C ASP A 59 -24.25 12.78 2.82
N LEU A 60 -25.43 12.17 2.95
CA LEU A 60 -26.07 11.32 1.94
C LEU A 60 -26.97 12.10 0.97
N GLN A 61 -27.52 13.25 1.38
CA GLN A 61 -28.45 14.07 0.59
C GLN A 61 -27.93 14.41 -0.82
N ALA A 62 -26.63 14.73 -0.93
CA ALA A 62 -26.03 15.07 -2.22
C ALA A 62 -26.05 13.90 -3.21
N ARG A 63 -25.77 12.68 -2.73
CA ARG A 63 -25.82 11.45 -3.55
C ARG A 63 -27.24 11.12 -3.95
N ALA A 64 -28.17 11.16 -3.00
CA ALA A 64 -29.59 10.89 -3.23
C ALA A 64 -30.18 11.84 -4.29
N ARG A 65 -29.88 13.15 -4.18
CA ARG A 65 -30.31 14.15 -5.15
C ARG A 65 -29.85 13.83 -6.57
N SER A 66 -28.56 13.55 -6.76
CA SER A 66 -28.01 13.22 -8.07
C SER A 66 -28.63 11.95 -8.66
N ALA A 67 -28.90 10.94 -7.83
CA ALA A 67 -29.53 9.69 -8.27
C ALA A 67 -30.99 9.90 -8.72
N ILE A 68 -31.77 10.67 -7.96
CA ILE A 68 -33.16 11.00 -8.32
C ILE A 68 -33.23 11.82 -9.62
N GLU A 69 -32.32 12.79 -9.80
CA GLU A 69 -32.23 13.58 -11.03
C GLU A 69 -31.91 12.70 -12.25
N ALA A 70 -31.01 11.71 -12.09
CA ALA A 70 -30.68 10.76 -13.15
C ALA A 70 -31.84 9.78 -13.47
N GLU A 71 -32.54 9.29 -12.45
CA GLU A 71 -33.73 8.44 -12.61
C GLU A 71 -34.81 9.16 -13.42
N ARG A 72 -35.11 10.42 -13.09
CA ARG A 72 -36.08 11.26 -13.83
C ARG A 72 -35.66 11.47 -15.29
N PHE A 73 -34.37 11.71 -15.54
CA PHE A 73 -33.84 11.87 -16.90
C PHE A 73 -33.96 10.59 -17.74
N ALA A 74 -33.67 9.43 -17.16
CA ALA A 74 -33.79 8.14 -17.83
C ALA A 74 -35.25 7.85 -18.25
N TYR A 75 -36.20 8.17 -17.36
CA TYR A 75 -37.63 8.03 -17.62
C TYR A 75 -38.11 8.93 -18.79
N GLN A 76 -37.72 10.20 -18.79
CA GLN A 76 -38.08 11.16 -19.85
C GLN A 76 -37.46 10.79 -21.21
N SER A 77 -36.23 10.30 -21.21
CA SER A 77 -35.50 9.93 -22.43
C SER A 77 -36.14 8.74 -23.15
N ARG A 78 -36.67 7.75 -22.41
CA ARG A 78 -37.41 6.62 -23.02
C ARG A 78 -38.74 7.03 -23.65
N GLN A 79 -39.47 7.98 -23.05
CA GLN A 79 -40.78 8.41 -23.57
C GLN A 79 -40.68 9.20 -24.88
N ASN A 80 -39.64 10.03 -25.04
CA ASN A 80 -39.55 10.96 -26.18
C ASN A 80 -38.70 10.47 -27.36
N ARG A 81 -38.18 9.21 -27.36
CA ARG A 81 -37.23 8.69 -28.38
C ARG A 81 -36.10 9.70 -28.72
N ILE A 82 -35.66 10.49 -27.73
CA ILE A 82 -34.60 11.48 -27.96
C ILE A 82 -33.30 10.70 -28.12
N GLN A 83 -32.74 10.72 -29.34
CA GLN A 83 -31.38 10.26 -29.58
C GLN A 83 -30.45 11.08 -28.68
N SER A 84 -29.86 10.41 -27.69
CA SER A 84 -28.55 10.72 -27.09
C SER A 84 -28.14 12.19 -27.21
N ALA A 85 -28.83 13.08 -26.50
CA ALA A 85 -28.21 14.33 -26.11
C ALA A 85 -27.14 13.94 -25.09
N SER A 86 -25.87 14.06 -25.48
CA SER A 86 -24.69 13.88 -24.65
C SER A 86 -24.64 14.94 -23.54
N THR A 87 -25.61 14.92 -22.63
CA THR A 87 -25.55 15.70 -21.41
C THR A 87 -24.46 15.05 -20.57
N PHE A 88 -23.27 15.64 -20.62
CA PHE A 88 -22.09 15.20 -19.88
C PHE A 88 -22.43 15.06 -18.39
N CYS A 89 -22.78 13.87 -17.95
CA CYS A 89 -22.71 13.54 -16.54
C CYS A 89 -21.21 13.53 -16.20
N ARG A 90 -20.79 14.56 -15.48
CA ARG A 90 -19.41 14.69 -15.01
C ARG A 90 -19.26 13.77 -13.81
N VAL A 91 -18.62 12.61 -14.01
CA VAL A 91 -18.08 11.82 -12.91
C VAL A 91 -17.18 12.77 -12.10
N ARG A 92 -17.57 13.07 -10.85
CA ARG A 92 -16.72 13.87 -9.96
C ARG A 92 -15.44 13.09 -9.76
N SER A 93 -14.29 13.72 -10.02
CA SER A 93 -12.99 13.13 -9.69
C SER A 93 -12.96 12.84 -8.20
N GLU A 94 -12.89 11.56 -7.84
CA GLU A 94 -12.77 11.16 -6.44
C GLU A 94 -11.46 11.69 -5.87
N LYS A 95 -11.48 12.15 -4.62
CA LYS A 95 -10.26 12.63 -3.97
C LYS A 95 -9.31 11.45 -3.79
N PRO A 96 -8.00 11.62 -4.01
CA PRO A 96 -7.02 10.57 -3.75
C PRO A 96 -7.06 10.18 -2.27
N CYS A 97 -6.96 8.88 -2.00
CA CYS A 97 -6.99 8.33 -0.66
C CYS A 97 -5.63 8.49 0.04
N PRO A 98 -5.58 9.00 1.29
CA PRO A 98 -4.34 9.03 2.06
C PRO A 98 -3.89 7.62 2.44
N PRO A 99 -2.57 7.36 2.56
CA PRO A 99 -2.07 6.11 3.11
C PRO A 99 -2.36 6.06 4.62
N THR A 100 -3.43 5.37 5.01
CA THR A 100 -3.83 5.24 6.43
C THR A 100 -3.70 3.80 6.91
N LYS A 101 -3.25 3.66 8.17
CA LYS A 101 -3.26 2.39 8.92
C LYS A 101 -4.68 1.99 9.33
N TYR A 102 -5.56 2.96 9.55
CA TYR A 102 -6.90 2.75 10.10
C TYR A 102 -8.02 3.01 9.08
N ARG A 103 -9.14 2.32 9.28
CA ARG A 103 -10.37 2.46 8.49
C ARG A 103 -11.10 3.76 8.84
N THR A 104 -11.66 4.41 7.82
CA THR A 104 -12.63 5.48 8.04
C THR A 104 -13.97 4.90 8.54
N PRO A 105 -14.77 5.62 9.35
CA PRO A 105 -16.07 5.11 9.81
C PRO A 105 -17.04 4.83 8.67
N SER A 106 -16.96 5.58 7.58
CA SER A 106 -17.81 5.41 6.40
C SER A 106 -17.38 4.24 5.51
N GLY A 107 -16.23 3.60 5.75
CA GLY A 107 -15.64 2.60 4.86
C GLY A 107 -15.01 3.18 3.58
N ALA A 108 -15.04 4.50 3.38
CA ALA A 108 -14.39 5.17 2.28
C ALA A 108 -12.86 4.93 2.29
N CYS A 109 -12.26 4.89 1.10
CA CYS A 109 -10.82 4.64 0.92
C CYS A 109 -10.32 3.26 1.38
N ASN A 110 -11.22 2.30 1.54
CA ASN A 110 -10.83 0.90 1.62
C ASN A 110 -10.23 0.45 0.28
N ASN A 111 -10.98 0.60 -0.82
CA ASN A 111 -10.45 0.46 -2.17
C ASN A 111 -9.81 1.77 -2.64
N VAL A 112 -8.49 1.75 -2.88
CA VAL A 112 -7.72 2.95 -3.28
C VAL A 112 -7.94 3.37 -4.74
N ARG A 113 -8.37 2.45 -5.62
CA ARG A 113 -8.70 2.75 -7.03
C ARG A 113 -10.10 3.31 -7.17
N HIS A 114 -11.01 2.83 -6.31
CA HIS A 114 -12.41 3.20 -6.29
C HIS A 114 -12.85 3.57 -4.85
N PRO A 115 -12.41 4.73 -4.32
CA PRO A 115 -12.65 5.20 -2.95
C PRO A 115 -14.06 5.02 -2.39
N ALA A 116 -15.10 5.11 -3.23
CA ALA A 116 -16.49 4.99 -2.81
C ALA A 116 -17.05 3.56 -2.80
N TRP A 117 -16.33 2.56 -3.30
CA TRP A 117 -16.80 1.17 -3.29
C TRP A 117 -16.92 0.64 -1.85
N GLY A 118 -18.10 0.09 -1.53
CA GLY A 118 -18.44 -0.39 -0.19
C GLY A 118 -18.53 0.70 0.88
N ALA A 119 -18.40 1.98 0.53
CA ALA A 119 -18.56 3.07 1.49
C ALA A 119 -20.05 3.35 1.76
N ARG A 120 -20.35 3.94 2.92
CA ARG A 120 -21.67 4.51 3.22
C ARG A 120 -22.14 5.43 2.09
N GLY A 121 -23.37 5.22 1.63
CA GLY A 121 -23.96 5.90 0.49
C GLY A 121 -23.69 5.26 -0.87
N SER A 122 -22.90 4.19 -0.94
CA SER A 122 -22.73 3.39 -2.16
C SER A 122 -23.99 2.54 -2.44
N PRO A 123 -24.28 2.18 -3.70
CA PRO A 123 -25.40 1.30 -4.01
C PRO A 123 -25.15 -0.12 -3.49
N PHE A 124 -26.21 -0.83 -3.12
CA PHE A 124 -26.14 -2.29 -2.93
C PHE A 124 -25.68 -2.97 -4.22
N LEU A 125 -24.89 -4.04 -4.08
CA LEU A 125 -24.54 -4.90 -5.19
C LEU A 125 -25.77 -5.70 -5.63
N LYS A 126 -25.90 -5.87 -6.94
CA LYS A 126 -26.93 -6.72 -7.55
C LYS A 126 -26.24 -7.98 -8.06
N LEU A 127 -26.60 -9.15 -7.51
CA LEU A 127 -26.05 -10.42 -7.99
C LEU A 127 -26.61 -10.78 -9.37
N LEU A 128 -27.88 -10.46 -9.59
CA LEU A 128 -28.61 -10.58 -10.84
C LEU A 128 -29.15 -9.20 -11.22
N ALA A 129 -29.33 -8.94 -12.51
CA ALA A 129 -29.90 -7.68 -12.99
C ALA A 129 -31.28 -7.40 -12.35
N PRO A 130 -31.55 -6.18 -11.88
CA PRO A 130 -32.81 -5.85 -11.21
C PRO A 130 -33.99 -5.94 -12.18
N ILE A 131 -35.15 -6.38 -11.67
CA ILE A 131 -36.39 -6.51 -12.44
C ILE A 131 -37.40 -5.48 -11.96
N TYR A 132 -37.56 -4.44 -12.77
CA TYR A 132 -38.60 -3.42 -12.62
C TYR A 132 -39.68 -3.62 -13.69
N SER A 133 -40.93 -3.29 -13.37
CA SER A 133 -42.06 -3.45 -14.31
C SER A 133 -41.96 -2.55 -15.53
N ASP A 134 -41.31 -1.38 -15.40
CA ASP A 134 -40.97 -0.49 -16.51
C ASP A 134 -39.51 -0.65 -16.99
N GLY A 135 -38.77 -1.61 -16.41
CA GLY A 135 -37.35 -1.79 -16.65
C GLY A 135 -36.47 -0.60 -16.26
N ILE A 136 -36.94 0.29 -15.38
CA ILE A 136 -36.17 1.42 -14.83
C ILE A 136 -36.29 1.45 -13.31
N SER A 137 -37.49 1.65 -12.77
CA SER A 137 -37.65 1.86 -11.33
C SER A 137 -39.01 1.49 -10.76
N ARG A 138 -40.05 1.26 -11.55
CA ARG A 138 -41.36 0.86 -10.99
C ARG A 138 -41.27 -0.55 -10.39
N PRO A 139 -41.74 -0.74 -9.14
CA PRO A 139 -41.68 -2.04 -8.46
C PRO A 139 -42.17 -3.20 -9.32
N ARG A 140 -41.64 -4.39 -9.04
CA ARG A 140 -41.89 -5.63 -9.79
C ARG A 140 -43.38 -5.96 -9.91
N GLN A 141 -43.80 -6.43 -11.07
CA GLN A 141 -45.14 -7.00 -11.35
C GLN A 141 -45.02 -8.45 -11.83
N SER A 142 -46.13 -9.18 -11.92
CA SER A 142 -46.12 -10.57 -12.39
C SER A 142 -45.67 -10.65 -13.84
N VAL A 143 -45.02 -11.77 -14.20
CA VAL A 143 -44.64 -12.10 -15.59
C VAL A 143 -45.86 -12.10 -16.53
N ASN A 144 -47.05 -12.43 -16.03
CA ASN A 144 -48.29 -12.46 -16.82
C ASN A 144 -49.06 -11.12 -16.78
N THR A 145 -48.38 -9.99 -16.58
CA THR A 145 -48.92 -8.61 -16.65
C THR A 145 -50.01 -8.23 -15.63
N HIS A 146 -50.23 -9.03 -14.59
CA HIS A 146 -51.12 -8.70 -13.46
C HIS A 146 -50.31 -8.30 -12.21
N SER A 147 -50.97 -7.77 -11.19
CA SER A 147 -50.33 -7.43 -9.91
C SER A 147 -49.90 -8.69 -9.16
N LEU A 148 -48.70 -8.67 -8.57
CA LEU A 148 -48.28 -9.71 -7.62
C LEU A 148 -49.20 -9.71 -6.39
N PRO A 149 -49.39 -10.87 -5.71
CA PRO A 149 -50.11 -10.94 -4.45
C PRO A 149 -49.48 -9.99 -3.42
N THR A 150 -50.28 -9.35 -2.56
CA THR A 150 -49.75 -8.41 -1.57
C THR A 150 -48.81 -9.14 -0.60
N SER A 151 -47.79 -8.46 -0.08
CA SER A 151 -46.82 -9.14 0.79
C SER A 151 -47.46 -9.65 2.10
N THR A 152 -48.52 -8.99 2.58
CA THR A 152 -49.34 -9.45 3.70
C THR A 152 -50.10 -10.73 3.37
N ASP A 153 -50.67 -10.85 2.17
CA ASP A 153 -51.44 -12.04 1.77
C ASP A 153 -50.51 -13.22 1.54
N VAL A 154 -49.34 -12.97 0.96
CA VAL A 154 -48.28 -13.98 0.79
C VAL A 154 -47.89 -14.57 2.15
N VAL A 155 -47.55 -13.72 3.12
CA VAL A 155 -47.16 -14.18 4.45
C VAL A 155 -48.34 -14.87 5.16
N SER A 156 -49.53 -14.28 5.11
CA SER A 156 -50.73 -14.85 5.77
C SER A 156 -51.12 -16.21 5.20
N SER A 157 -51.02 -16.40 3.89
CA SER A 157 -51.28 -17.69 3.22
C SER A 157 -50.31 -18.77 3.69
N VAL A 158 -49.04 -18.43 3.93
CA VAL A 158 -48.05 -19.36 4.49
C VAL A 158 -48.35 -19.67 5.96
N LEU A 159 -48.88 -18.71 6.72
CA LEU A 159 -49.26 -18.93 8.14
C LEU A 159 -50.49 -19.85 8.28
N ILE A 160 -51.49 -19.69 7.41
CA ILE A 160 -52.81 -20.36 7.52
C ILE A 160 -52.82 -21.78 6.92
N SER A 161 -51.87 -22.12 6.05
CA SER A 161 -51.87 -23.40 5.32
C SER A 161 -51.92 -24.63 6.26
N PRO A 162 -52.81 -25.61 6.06
CA PRO A 162 -52.92 -26.82 6.89
C PRO A 162 -51.67 -27.72 6.89
N SER A 163 -50.71 -27.49 5.99
CA SER A 163 -49.37 -28.10 6.06
C SER A 163 -48.52 -27.58 7.24
N SER A 164 -48.90 -26.46 7.86
CA SER A 164 -48.37 -25.98 9.14
C SER A 164 -48.93 -26.75 10.35
N PHE A 165 -50.08 -27.43 10.20
CA PHE A 165 -50.71 -28.23 11.24
C PHE A 165 -50.19 -29.68 11.34
N SER A 166 -49.42 -30.15 10.34
CA SER A 166 -48.76 -31.48 10.36
C SER A 166 -47.23 -31.41 10.49
N ALA A 167 -46.65 -30.22 10.63
CA ALA A 167 -45.27 -30.02 11.05
C ALA A 167 -45.25 -29.72 12.57
N PRO A 168 -44.34 -30.31 13.36
CA PRO A 168 -44.27 -30.00 14.78
C PRO A 168 -44.03 -28.50 14.95
N GLU A 169 -44.73 -27.90 15.93
CA GLU A 169 -44.54 -26.55 16.48
C GLU A 169 -43.20 -25.95 16.08
N VAL A 170 -43.17 -24.76 15.47
CA VAL A 170 -42.00 -23.87 15.26
C VAL A 170 -40.72 -24.43 15.90
N GLY A 171 -40.12 -25.41 15.21
CA GLY A 171 -39.25 -26.36 15.90
C GLY A 171 -37.93 -25.72 16.27
N ALA A 172 -37.49 -25.93 17.51
CA ALA A 172 -36.12 -25.67 17.90
C ALA A 172 -35.15 -26.31 16.89
N HIS A 173 -34.16 -25.56 16.41
CA HIS A 173 -33.10 -26.04 15.56
C HIS A 173 -32.26 -27.07 16.32
N GLU A 174 -32.03 -28.23 15.72
CA GLU A 174 -31.45 -29.38 16.44
C GLU A 174 -30.06 -29.11 16.99
N GLY A 175 -29.27 -28.26 16.31
CA GLY A 175 -27.87 -28.01 16.65
C GLY A 175 -27.44 -26.55 16.85
N LEU A 176 -28.32 -25.54 16.73
CA LEU A 176 -27.93 -24.13 16.83
C LEU A 176 -28.50 -23.45 18.07
N THR A 177 -27.72 -22.58 18.69
CA THR A 177 -28.15 -21.74 19.81
C THR A 177 -28.79 -20.45 19.31
N SER A 178 -29.71 -19.81 20.05
CA SER A 178 -30.31 -18.55 19.61
C SER A 178 -29.32 -17.39 19.53
N LEU A 179 -28.11 -17.53 20.09
CA LEU A 179 -27.00 -16.60 19.85
C LEU A 179 -26.62 -16.46 18.37
N SER A 180 -26.80 -17.50 17.53
CA SER A 180 -26.53 -17.40 16.09
C SER A 180 -27.42 -16.35 15.44
N ALA A 181 -28.67 -16.22 15.89
CA ALA A 181 -29.62 -15.22 15.42
C ALA A 181 -29.17 -13.80 15.81
N VAL A 182 -28.73 -13.62 17.05
CA VAL A 182 -28.21 -12.34 17.57
C VAL A 182 -26.97 -11.92 16.78
N TRP A 183 -26.08 -12.86 16.47
CA TRP A 183 -24.90 -12.60 15.62
C TRP A 183 -25.29 -12.29 14.17
N SER A 184 -26.31 -12.96 13.63
CA SER A 184 -26.85 -12.68 12.28
C SER A 184 -27.34 -11.24 12.17
N GLU A 185 -28.09 -10.76 13.17
CA GLU A 185 -28.59 -9.39 13.22
C GLU A 185 -27.44 -8.38 13.33
N MET A 186 -26.43 -8.67 14.16
CA MET A 186 -25.24 -7.81 14.27
C MET A 186 -24.48 -7.71 12.94
N VAL A 187 -24.23 -8.83 12.26
CA VAL A 187 -23.57 -8.84 10.94
C VAL A 187 -24.41 -8.07 9.92
N LEU A 188 -25.73 -8.26 9.92
CA LEU A 188 -26.64 -7.54 9.02
C LEU A 188 -26.55 -6.03 9.23
N GLN A 189 -26.63 -5.57 10.48
CA GLN A 189 -26.52 -4.15 10.83
C GLN A 189 -25.14 -3.56 10.51
N ASP A 190 -24.10 -4.39 10.49
CA ASP A 190 -22.73 -3.95 10.20
C ASP A 190 -22.49 -3.70 8.70
N ILE A 191 -23.17 -4.46 7.83
CA ILE A 191 -22.93 -4.41 6.39
C ILE A 191 -24.09 -3.81 5.58
N ALA A 192 -25.27 -3.64 6.17
CA ALA A 192 -26.46 -3.17 5.46
C ALA A 192 -27.40 -2.32 6.32
N ALA A 193 -27.81 -1.17 5.76
CA ALA A 193 -28.91 -0.36 6.26
C ALA A 193 -29.59 0.31 5.07
N THR A 194 -30.90 0.13 4.93
CA THR A 194 -31.65 0.77 3.84
C THR A 194 -32.05 2.20 4.23
N VAL A 195 -31.83 3.13 3.30
CA VAL A 195 -32.06 4.56 3.52
C VAL A 195 -33.45 4.94 3.00
N HIS A 196 -34.28 5.54 3.83
CA HIS A 196 -35.65 5.96 3.50
C HIS A 196 -35.88 7.45 3.81
N SER A 197 -36.70 8.12 3.00
CA SER A 197 -37.17 9.47 3.33
C SER A 197 -38.18 9.45 4.49
N THR A 198 -38.19 10.50 5.32
CA THR A 198 -39.12 10.64 6.46
C THR A 198 -40.24 11.66 6.23
N GLY A 199 -40.71 11.78 4.97
CA GLY A 199 -41.71 12.78 4.56
C GLY A 199 -42.97 12.87 5.44
N PRO A 200 -43.77 13.95 5.33
CA PRO A 200 -44.90 14.24 6.22
C PRO A 200 -45.87 13.06 6.35
N ALA A 201 -46.33 12.79 7.58
CA ALA A 201 -47.01 11.55 7.96
C ALA A 201 -48.28 11.24 7.14
N ASP A 202 -48.91 12.25 6.54
CA ASP A 202 -50.25 12.17 5.99
C ASP A 202 -50.28 11.94 4.46
N GLN A 203 -49.12 11.87 3.78
CA GLN A 203 -49.08 11.90 2.30
C GLN A 203 -49.13 10.52 1.61
N CYS A 204 -48.65 9.43 2.21
CA CYS A 204 -48.64 8.12 1.51
C CYS A 204 -50.00 7.41 1.50
N CYS A 205 -50.80 7.59 2.55
CA CYS A 205 -52.10 6.95 2.70
C CYS A 205 -53.27 7.92 2.50
N SER A 206 -53.02 9.15 2.04
CA SER A 206 -54.07 10.11 1.71
C SER A 206 -54.69 9.83 0.33
N SER A 207 -56.01 10.02 0.25
CA SER A 207 -56.80 9.96 -0.98
C SER A 207 -56.67 11.22 -1.85
N GLU A 208 -56.22 12.35 -1.29
CA GLU A 208 -56.24 13.66 -1.98
C GLU A 208 -54.84 14.11 -2.46
N ARG A 209 -53.75 13.69 -1.78
CA ARG A 209 -52.38 14.12 -2.10
C ARG A 209 -51.37 12.98 -1.89
N ARG A 210 -51.16 12.16 -2.93
CA ARG A 210 -50.22 11.03 -2.89
C ARG A 210 -48.87 11.41 -3.50
N HIS A 211 -47.80 11.24 -2.73
CA HIS A 211 -46.44 11.50 -3.21
C HIS A 211 -45.96 10.35 -4.13
N PRO A 212 -45.23 10.63 -5.24
CA PRO A 212 -44.77 9.60 -6.18
C PRO A 212 -43.84 8.52 -5.58
N GLU A 213 -43.10 8.85 -4.52
CA GLU A 213 -42.23 7.90 -3.79
C GLU A 213 -42.96 7.07 -2.73
N CYS A 214 -44.29 7.17 -2.64
CA CYS A 214 -45.08 6.31 -1.77
C CYS A 214 -45.41 5.01 -2.49
N TYR A 215 -44.92 3.90 -1.95
CA TYR A 215 -45.26 2.55 -2.39
C TYR A 215 -45.94 1.83 -1.24
N GLU A 216 -47.14 2.25 -0.87
CA GLU A 216 -47.84 1.68 0.29
C GLU A 216 -48.18 0.20 0.11
N MET A 217 -48.32 -0.48 1.25
CA MET A 217 -48.84 -1.83 1.33
C MET A 217 -50.30 -1.76 1.73
N ARG A 218 -51.19 -2.33 0.91
CA ARG A 218 -52.64 -2.39 1.17
C ARG A 218 -53.05 -3.82 1.46
N ASP A 219 -53.83 -4.03 2.50
CA ASP A 219 -54.42 -5.34 2.79
C ASP A 219 -55.75 -5.54 2.04
N GLU A 220 -56.35 -6.73 2.14
CA GLU A 220 -57.67 -7.05 1.56
C GLU A 220 -58.82 -6.16 2.09
N ARG A 221 -58.65 -5.53 3.25
CA ARG A 221 -59.59 -4.56 3.85
C ARG A 221 -59.32 -3.12 3.40
N SER A 222 -58.39 -2.93 2.46
CA SER A 222 -57.91 -1.62 2.00
C SER A 222 -57.23 -0.77 3.06
N ASP A 223 -56.78 -1.36 4.17
CA ASP A 223 -56.00 -0.69 5.20
C ASP A 223 -54.59 -0.38 4.67
N CYS A 224 -54.17 0.88 4.80
CA CYS A 224 -52.98 1.39 4.14
C CYS A 224 -51.81 1.48 5.12
N LYS A 225 -50.78 0.65 4.90
CA LYS A 225 -49.50 0.75 5.60
C LYS A 225 -48.54 1.63 4.80
N ARG A 226 -48.16 2.77 5.39
CA ARG A 226 -47.24 3.74 4.80
C ARG A 226 -45.86 3.12 4.51
N TYR A 227 -45.34 3.38 3.32
CA TYR A 227 -43.98 2.99 2.95
C TYR A 227 -43.40 3.98 1.95
N TRP A 228 -42.27 4.57 2.33
CA TRP A 228 -41.46 5.42 1.46
C TRP A 228 -40.41 4.53 0.80
N ARG A 229 -40.35 4.59 -0.52
CA ARG A 229 -39.38 3.82 -1.31
C ARG A 229 -37.96 4.10 -0.86
N SER A 230 -37.10 3.09 -0.92
CA SER A 230 -35.69 3.21 -0.57
C SER A 230 -34.98 4.20 -1.50
N MET A 231 -34.11 5.03 -0.93
CA MET A 231 -33.40 6.07 -1.66
C MET A 231 -32.44 5.48 -2.68
N PRO A 232 -32.43 5.99 -3.93
CA PRO A 232 -31.48 5.53 -4.93
C PRO A 232 -30.08 6.12 -4.71
N SER A 233 -29.07 5.44 -5.23
CA SER A 233 -27.69 5.93 -5.36
C SER A 233 -27.22 5.75 -6.81
N LEU A 234 -26.20 6.50 -7.21
CA LEU A 234 -25.59 6.37 -8.53
C LEU A 234 -24.42 5.39 -8.48
N THR A 235 -24.31 4.55 -9.52
CA THR A 235 -23.07 3.82 -9.79
C THR A 235 -21.93 4.81 -10.02
N VAL A 236 -20.86 4.69 -9.26
CA VAL A 236 -19.72 5.62 -9.25
C VAL A 236 -18.99 5.67 -10.61
N HIS A 237 -19.16 4.68 -11.49
CA HIS A 237 -18.46 4.58 -12.79
C HIS A 237 -19.37 4.51 -14.03
N GLY A 238 -20.66 4.81 -13.88
CA GLY A 238 -21.61 4.80 -14.99
C GLY A 238 -22.54 6.00 -14.91
N CYS A 239 -22.44 6.89 -15.89
CA CYS A 239 -23.47 7.91 -16.12
C CYS A 239 -24.67 7.35 -16.91
N GLN A 240 -24.61 6.07 -17.27
CA GLN A 240 -25.72 5.34 -17.87
C GLN A 240 -26.57 4.76 -16.75
N PHE A 241 -27.70 5.40 -16.50
CA PHE A 241 -28.71 4.90 -15.58
C PHE A 241 -29.44 3.72 -16.27
N GLU A 242 -29.10 2.48 -15.92
CA GLU A 242 -29.78 1.29 -16.44
C GLU A 242 -31.08 0.99 -15.69
N GLY A 243 -31.05 1.13 -14.36
CA GLY A 243 -32.19 0.94 -13.46
C GLY A 243 -31.88 1.47 -12.06
N ARG A 244 -32.91 1.58 -11.22
CA ARG A 244 -32.80 2.12 -9.84
C ARG A 244 -31.96 1.20 -8.98
N GLU A 245 -30.88 1.72 -8.41
CA GLU A 245 -30.06 1.01 -7.41
C GLU A 245 -30.20 1.69 -6.05
N GLN A 246 -30.50 0.93 -5.01
CA GLN A 246 -30.76 1.46 -3.68
C GLN A 246 -29.46 1.73 -2.92
N MET A 247 -29.47 2.79 -2.14
CA MET A 247 -28.35 3.23 -1.32
C MET A 247 -28.22 2.35 -0.07
N ASN A 248 -26.99 1.89 0.20
CA ASN A 248 -26.63 1.34 1.50
C ASN A 248 -26.19 2.48 2.43
N GLY A 249 -26.84 2.57 3.59
CA GLY A 249 -26.62 3.59 4.61
C GLY A 249 -25.43 3.30 5.52
N VAL A 250 -24.78 2.14 5.47
CA VAL A 250 -23.59 1.83 6.29
C VAL A 250 -22.43 1.40 5.39
N SER A 251 -21.25 1.17 5.99
CA SER A 251 -20.14 0.50 5.29
C SER A 251 -20.61 -0.90 4.87
N ALA A 252 -20.11 -1.39 3.75
CA ALA A 252 -20.37 -2.77 3.30
C ALA A 252 -19.30 -3.76 3.78
N TYR A 253 -18.42 -3.31 4.66
CA TYR A 253 -17.33 -4.10 5.23
C TYR A 253 -17.75 -4.58 6.63
N LEU A 254 -17.29 -5.76 7.03
CA LEU A 254 -17.41 -6.20 8.42
C LEU A 254 -16.36 -5.48 9.26
N ASP A 255 -16.62 -4.22 9.60
CA ASP A 255 -15.70 -3.30 10.25
C ASP A 255 -16.23 -2.70 11.57
N GLY A 256 -17.30 -3.28 12.11
CA GLY A 256 -17.88 -2.88 13.37
C GLY A 256 -18.58 -1.52 13.30
N SER A 257 -19.03 -1.07 12.14
CA SER A 257 -19.94 0.07 11.99
C SER A 257 -21.23 -0.08 12.83
N ALA A 258 -21.71 -1.31 13.08
CA ALA A 258 -22.80 -1.56 14.03
C ALA A 258 -22.41 -1.31 15.50
N ILE A 259 -21.12 -1.31 15.83
CA ILE A 259 -20.56 -1.15 17.18
C ILE A 259 -20.07 0.28 17.41
N TYR A 260 -19.32 0.81 16.45
CA TYR A 260 -18.60 2.09 16.51
C TYR A 260 -19.30 3.23 15.77
N GLY A 261 -20.38 2.92 15.04
CA GLY A 261 -21.05 3.87 14.15
C GLY A 261 -20.41 3.93 12.76
N ALA A 262 -21.18 4.47 11.81
CA ALA A 262 -20.78 4.58 10.40
C ALA A 262 -20.37 6.00 10.00
N THR A 263 -20.37 6.93 10.95
CA THR A 263 -19.97 8.33 10.76
C THR A 263 -18.92 8.75 11.78
N ASP A 264 -18.15 9.80 11.47
CA ASP A 264 -17.22 10.39 12.43
C ASP A 264 -17.96 10.96 13.65
N GLU A 265 -19.18 11.47 13.48
CA GLU A 265 -20.01 11.98 14.57
C GLU A 265 -20.39 10.87 15.56
N ASP A 266 -20.83 9.72 15.06
CA ASP A 266 -21.15 8.55 15.89
C ASP A 266 -19.92 8.09 16.69
N LEU A 267 -18.76 8.01 16.03
CA LEU A 267 -17.52 7.61 16.64
C LEU A 267 -17.06 8.61 17.72
N HIS A 268 -17.24 9.91 17.49
CA HIS A 268 -16.94 10.95 18.46
C HIS A 268 -17.88 10.94 19.67
N LEU A 269 -19.16 10.56 19.48
CA LEU A 269 -20.15 10.44 20.55
C LEU A 269 -19.89 9.23 21.47
N LEU A 270 -19.28 8.17 20.93
CA LEU A 270 -18.98 6.95 21.66
C LEU A 270 -17.74 7.05 22.56
N ARG A 271 -16.78 7.93 22.23
CA ARG A 271 -15.48 8.04 22.91
C ARG A 271 -15.59 8.79 24.25
N SER A 272 -14.91 8.28 25.27
CA SER A 272 -14.70 9.02 26.53
C SER A 272 -13.56 10.03 26.45
N TYR A 273 -12.63 9.84 25.50
CA TYR A 273 -11.37 10.60 25.36
C TYR A 273 -10.41 10.42 26.56
N GLU A 274 -10.52 9.29 27.25
CA GLU A 274 -9.64 8.88 28.35
C GLU A 274 -9.11 7.48 28.07
N ASP A 275 -7.79 7.33 27.95
CA ASP A 275 -7.07 6.05 27.71
C ASP A 275 -7.59 5.19 26.55
N GLY A 276 -8.17 5.83 25.52
CA GLY A 276 -8.76 5.17 24.37
C GLY A 276 -10.09 4.48 24.64
N LEU A 277 -10.75 4.76 25.77
CA LEU A 277 -11.98 4.10 26.21
C LEU A 277 -13.23 4.62 25.50
N VAL A 278 -14.28 3.78 25.55
CA VAL A 278 -15.61 4.04 25.00
C VAL A 278 -16.72 3.90 26.04
N GLU A 279 -17.81 4.63 25.83
CA GLU A 279 -19.01 4.61 26.65
C GLU A 279 -19.88 3.37 26.35
N VAL A 280 -19.83 2.38 27.23
CA VAL A 280 -20.54 1.09 27.06
C VAL A 280 -22.07 1.25 27.11
N ASN A 281 -22.57 2.32 27.74
CA ASN A 281 -24.00 2.55 27.91
C ASN A 281 -24.66 3.19 26.68
N VAL A 282 -23.88 3.67 25.71
CA VAL A 282 -24.37 4.33 24.52
C VAL A 282 -24.47 3.31 23.39
N CYS A 283 -25.69 2.96 22.97
CA CYS A 283 -25.92 2.28 21.70
C CYS A 283 -26.13 3.33 20.60
N VAL A 284 -25.19 3.44 19.65
CA VAL A 284 -25.13 4.58 18.71
C VAL A 284 -25.87 4.34 17.39
N PRO A 285 -26.83 3.39 17.26
CA PRO A 285 -27.89 3.69 16.29
C PRO A 285 -29.30 3.42 16.82
N TYR A 286 -30.05 4.51 16.96
CA TYR A 286 -31.52 4.61 17.05
C TYR A 286 -32.22 3.67 18.02
N LYS A 287 -32.62 4.20 19.20
CA LYS A 287 -33.70 3.73 20.10
C LYS A 287 -34.50 2.50 19.60
N ARG A 288 -33.87 1.33 19.58
CA ARG A 288 -34.48 0.04 19.29
C ARG A 288 -34.09 -0.93 20.41
N ASN A 289 -34.85 -2.02 20.46
CA ASN A 289 -35.05 -2.87 21.62
C ASN A 289 -33.74 -3.25 22.36
N GLU A 290 -33.79 -3.37 23.69
CA GLU A 290 -32.62 -3.70 24.52
C GLU A 290 -31.87 -4.98 24.09
N THR A 291 -32.57 -5.92 23.44
CA THR A 291 -32.00 -7.16 22.89
C THR A 291 -31.07 -6.94 21.70
N GLU A 292 -31.24 -5.87 20.92
CA GLU A 292 -30.43 -5.58 19.72
C GLU A 292 -29.03 -5.04 20.09
N CYS A 293 -28.89 -4.43 21.27
CA CYS A 293 -27.59 -3.95 21.78
C CYS A 293 -26.76 -4.98 22.53
N LEU A 294 -27.26 -6.22 22.68
CA LEU A 294 -26.73 -7.16 23.67
C LEU A 294 -25.25 -7.51 23.40
N LEU A 295 -24.93 -7.91 22.17
CA LEU A 295 -23.57 -8.22 21.75
C LEU A 295 -22.70 -6.98 21.54
N GLN A 296 -23.31 -5.87 21.08
CA GLN A 296 -22.59 -4.60 20.92
C GLN A 296 -21.98 -4.15 22.26
N ARG A 297 -22.74 -4.23 23.37
CA ARG A 297 -22.22 -3.92 24.71
C ARG A 297 -21.07 -4.84 25.13
N VAL A 298 -21.14 -6.12 24.79
CA VAL A 298 -20.06 -7.08 25.08
C VAL A 298 -18.79 -6.72 24.31
N LEU A 299 -18.91 -6.35 23.03
CA LEU A 299 -17.77 -5.95 22.20
C LEU A 299 -17.22 -4.57 22.58
N LEU A 300 -18.04 -3.63 23.07
CA LEU A 300 -17.57 -2.38 23.66
C LEU A 300 -16.83 -2.61 24.99
N ARG A 301 -17.26 -3.59 25.80
CA ARG A 301 -16.48 -4.03 26.98
C ARG A 301 -15.17 -4.66 26.58
N GLU A 302 -15.16 -5.48 25.53
CA GLU A 302 -13.93 -6.07 24.99
C GLU A 302 -12.97 -4.98 24.49
N HIS A 303 -13.48 -3.97 23.78
CA HIS A 303 -12.71 -2.79 23.40
C HIS A 303 -12.07 -2.12 24.61
N ASN A 304 -12.84 -1.85 25.66
CA ASN A 304 -12.30 -1.25 26.89
C ASN A 304 -11.31 -2.16 27.62
N ARG A 305 -11.48 -3.49 27.56
CA ARG A 305 -10.52 -4.46 28.11
C ARG A 305 -9.20 -4.40 27.35
N VAL A 306 -9.25 -4.42 26.02
CA VAL A 306 -8.08 -4.35 25.14
C VAL A 306 -7.39 -2.99 25.28
N ALA A 307 -8.12 -1.88 25.26
CA ALA A 307 -7.59 -0.52 25.42
C ALA A 307 -6.84 -0.36 26.75
N ARG A 308 -7.39 -0.84 27.88
CA ARG A 308 -6.69 -0.81 29.18
C ARG A 308 -5.40 -1.61 29.17
N LYS A 309 -5.40 -2.80 28.58
CA LYS A 309 -4.18 -3.62 28.46
C LYS A 309 -3.15 -2.95 27.55
N LEU A 310 -3.57 -2.34 26.45
CA LEU A 310 -2.69 -1.59 25.55
C LEU A 310 -2.10 -0.36 26.26
N ALA A 311 -2.88 0.36 27.08
CA ALA A 311 -2.40 1.49 27.86
C ALA A 311 -1.36 1.05 28.91
N GLN A 312 -1.54 -0.14 29.51
CA GLN A 312 -0.57 -0.74 30.43
C GLN A 312 0.72 -1.18 29.74
N ALA A 313 0.61 -1.82 28.57
CA ALA A 313 1.76 -2.27 27.79
C ALA A 313 2.51 -1.09 27.15
N ASN A 314 1.78 -0.07 26.71
CA ASN A 314 2.28 1.08 25.96
C ASN A 314 1.92 2.39 26.68
N VAL A 315 2.56 2.65 27.82
CA VAL A 315 2.35 3.86 28.64
C VAL A 315 2.56 5.17 27.86
N HIS A 316 3.26 5.12 26.73
CA HIS A 316 3.59 6.26 25.88
C HIS A 316 2.56 6.53 24.76
N TRP A 317 1.54 5.70 24.57
CA TRP A 317 0.52 5.92 23.56
C TRP A 317 -0.51 6.95 24.03
N ASP A 318 -0.99 7.78 23.09
CA ASP A 318 -2.08 8.72 23.35
C ASP A 318 -3.46 8.05 23.22
N ASP A 319 -4.50 8.73 23.72
CA ASP A 319 -5.90 8.27 23.67
C ASP A 319 -6.34 7.89 22.24
N ALA A 320 -5.92 8.67 21.24
CA ALA A 320 -6.28 8.43 19.85
C ALA A 320 -5.69 7.13 19.30
N LYS A 321 -4.40 6.87 19.56
CA LYS A 321 -3.75 5.63 19.13
C LYS A 321 -4.33 4.42 19.87
N LEU A 322 -4.54 4.54 21.19
CA LEU A 322 -5.15 3.48 22.01
C LEU A 322 -6.53 3.10 21.47
N PHE A 323 -7.40 4.08 21.21
CA PHE A 323 -8.72 3.84 20.65
C PHE A 323 -8.67 3.16 19.28
N LEU A 324 -7.81 3.66 18.37
CA LEU A 324 -7.73 3.15 17.00
C LEU A 324 -7.15 1.72 16.93
N GLU A 325 -6.14 1.40 17.73
CA GLU A 325 -5.61 0.04 17.82
C GLU A 325 -6.58 -0.91 18.53
N ALA A 326 -7.24 -0.49 19.61
CA ALA A 326 -8.27 -1.29 20.28
C ALA A 326 -9.44 -1.59 19.32
N ARG A 327 -9.92 -0.59 18.57
CA ARG A 327 -10.94 -0.78 17.52
C ARG A 327 -10.46 -1.77 16.46
N ARG A 328 -9.22 -1.65 16.00
CA ARG A 328 -8.65 -2.54 14.98
C ARG A 328 -8.57 -3.99 15.47
N ILE A 329 -8.15 -4.23 16.71
CA ILE A 329 -8.07 -5.57 17.31
C ILE A 329 -9.48 -6.18 17.47
N VAL A 330 -10.44 -5.43 18.00
CA VAL A 330 -11.81 -5.95 18.17
C VAL A 330 -12.50 -6.23 16.84
N VAL A 331 -12.25 -5.41 15.81
CA VAL A 331 -12.71 -5.69 14.44
C VAL A 331 -12.05 -6.95 13.89
N ALA A 332 -10.76 -7.17 14.15
CA ALA A 332 -10.09 -8.42 13.76
C ALA A 332 -10.71 -9.65 14.45
N GLN A 333 -11.04 -9.55 15.75
CA GLN A 333 -11.77 -10.60 16.47
C GLN A 333 -13.18 -10.84 15.87
N LEU A 334 -13.92 -9.76 15.54
CA LEU A 334 -15.23 -9.84 14.89
C LEU A 334 -15.16 -10.58 13.54
N GLN A 335 -14.18 -10.23 12.71
CA GLN A 335 -13.93 -10.87 11.41
C GLN A 335 -13.55 -12.34 11.59
N HIS A 336 -12.65 -12.64 12.53
CA HIS A 336 -12.20 -13.98 12.84
C HIS A 336 -13.36 -14.88 13.29
N VAL A 337 -14.14 -14.46 14.31
CA VAL A 337 -15.30 -15.21 14.82
C VAL A 337 -16.35 -15.42 13.74
N THR A 338 -16.61 -14.40 12.91
CA THR A 338 -17.64 -14.50 11.87
C THR A 338 -17.32 -15.58 10.83
N LEU A 339 -16.09 -15.63 10.32
CA LEU A 339 -15.72 -16.65 9.32
C LEU A 339 -15.34 -18.00 9.92
N ASN A 340 -14.75 -18.06 11.11
CA ASN A 340 -14.24 -19.31 11.68
C ASN A 340 -15.21 -20.05 12.58
N GLU A 341 -16.14 -19.34 13.23
CA GLU A 341 -17.11 -19.96 14.14
C GLU A 341 -18.54 -19.87 13.60
N TYR A 342 -18.97 -18.67 13.20
CA TYR A 342 -20.36 -18.43 12.83
C TYR A 342 -20.74 -19.04 11.47
N VAL A 343 -19.99 -18.72 10.39
CA VAL A 343 -20.27 -19.24 9.05
C VAL A 343 -20.28 -20.79 9.02
N PRO A 344 -19.30 -21.50 9.60
CA PRO A 344 -19.34 -22.96 9.67
C PRO A 344 -20.47 -23.49 10.55
N ALA A 345 -20.97 -22.73 11.53
CA ALA A 345 -22.12 -23.16 12.31
C ALA A 345 -23.41 -23.13 11.49
N ILE A 346 -23.65 -22.07 10.71
CA ILE A 346 -24.89 -21.90 9.94
C ILE A 346 -24.89 -22.65 8.60
N LEU A 347 -23.72 -22.88 7.97
CA LEU A 347 -23.61 -23.59 6.68
C LEU A 347 -23.09 -25.04 6.82
N ARG A 348 -22.51 -25.42 7.98
CA ARG A 348 -21.94 -26.74 8.26
C ARG A 348 -20.88 -27.20 7.25
N GLU A 349 -21.11 -28.37 6.64
CA GLU A 349 -20.10 -29.14 5.90
C GLU A 349 -19.63 -28.41 4.65
N THR A 350 -20.50 -27.63 4.02
CA THR A 350 -20.17 -26.89 2.81
C THR A 350 -19.15 -25.78 3.10
N ALA A 351 -19.28 -25.04 4.20
CA ALA A 351 -18.26 -24.06 4.60
C ALA A 351 -16.91 -24.70 4.99
N LEU A 352 -16.90 -25.95 5.46
CA LEU A 352 -15.67 -26.66 5.84
C LEU A 352 -14.92 -27.22 4.62
N VAL A 353 -15.65 -27.62 3.58
CA VAL A 353 -15.10 -28.18 2.34
C VAL A 353 -14.73 -27.08 1.34
N ASP A 354 -15.43 -25.95 1.38
CA ASP A 354 -15.22 -24.86 0.43
C ASP A 354 -13.90 -24.12 0.68
N SER A 355 -12.98 -24.25 -0.27
CA SER A 355 -11.66 -23.59 -0.21
C SER A 355 -11.76 -22.06 -0.16
N GLU A 356 -12.85 -21.47 -0.65
CA GLU A 356 -13.04 -20.02 -0.62
C GLU A 356 -13.56 -19.51 0.72
N LEU A 357 -14.21 -20.35 1.55
CA LEU A 357 -14.67 -19.93 2.88
C LEU A 357 -13.72 -20.34 4.01
N ARG A 358 -12.81 -21.29 3.75
CA ARG A 358 -11.83 -21.76 4.72
C ARG A 358 -10.84 -20.64 5.12
N SER A 359 -10.70 -20.42 6.42
CA SER A 359 -9.67 -19.53 6.97
C SER A 359 -8.31 -20.22 6.95
N LEU A 360 -7.24 -19.43 6.87
CA LEU A 360 -5.87 -19.94 6.94
C LEU A 360 -5.49 -20.27 8.39
N ALA A 361 -4.85 -21.41 8.60
CA ALA A 361 -4.31 -21.79 9.92
C ALA A 361 -3.03 -21.01 10.25
N ASN A 362 -2.25 -20.64 9.22
CA ASN A 362 -0.98 -19.93 9.32
C ASN A 362 -0.75 -19.03 8.09
N GLY A 363 0.17 -18.08 8.21
CA GLY A 363 0.51 -17.15 7.14
C GLY A 363 -0.58 -16.11 6.87
N PHE A 364 -0.42 -15.41 5.74
CA PHE A 364 -1.27 -14.28 5.32
C PHE A 364 -2.21 -14.66 4.19
N TYR A 365 -3.37 -14.00 4.14
CA TYR A 365 -4.34 -14.15 3.07
C TYR A 365 -3.94 -13.33 1.85
N ALA A 366 -3.94 -13.97 0.67
CA ALA A 366 -3.49 -13.37 -0.59
C ALA A 366 -4.62 -13.12 -1.60
N GLY A 367 -5.89 -13.38 -1.24
CA GLY A 367 -7.01 -13.27 -2.17
C GLY A 367 -7.61 -11.86 -2.31
N TYR A 368 -7.11 -10.87 -1.56
CA TYR A 368 -7.54 -9.48 -1.74
C TYR A 368 -7.10 -8.93 -3.10
N SER A 369 -8.00 -8.22 -3.78
CA SER A 369 -7.68 -7.46 -4.99
C SER A 369 -8.46 -6.16 -5.03
N SER A 370 -7.76 -5.06 -5.34
CA SER A 370 -8.38 -3.75 -5.59
C SER A 370 -9.26 -3.72 -6.84
N SER A 371 -9.27 -4.79 -7.63
CA SER A 371 -10.18 -4.95 -8.78
C SER A 371 -11.54 -5.55 -8.37
N ASN A 372 -11.64 -6.13 -7.17
CA ASN A 372 -12.90 -6.70 -6.69
C ASN A 372 -13.86 -5.58 -6.26
N ARG A 373 -15.10 -5.63 -6.76
CA ARG A 373 -16.13 -4.66 -6.39
C ARG A 373 -16.62 -4.93 -4.97
N ALA A 374 -16.38 -3.98 -4.08
CA ALA A 374 -16.88 -4.04 -2.70
C ALA A 374 -18.34 -3.59 -2.62
N GLY A 375 -19.10 -4.22 -1.73
CA GLY A 375 -20.48 -3.87 -1.47
C GLY A 375 -21.28 -5.05 -0.89
N THR A 376 -22.47 -4.76 -0.41
CA THR A 376 -23.41 -5.76 0.12
C THR A 376 -24.44 -6.10 -0.94
N TYR A 377 -24.71 -7.37 -1.16
CA TYR A 377 -25.79 -7.80 -2.05
C TYR A 377 -27.14 -7.54 -1.38
N ASP A 378 -28.01 -6.81 -2.07
CA ASP A 378 -29.38 -6.53 -1.60
C ASP A 378 -30.18 -7.81 -1.33
N ALA A 379 -30.05 -8.81 -2.20
CA ALA A 379 -30.66 -10.11 -2.07
C ALA A 379 -30.26 -10.79 -0.76
N VAL A 380 -29.02 -10.62 -0.29
CA VAL A 380 -28.53 -11.22 0.96
C VAL A 380 -29.03 -10.45 2.17
N ALA A 381 -28.93 -9.12 2.14
CA ALA A 381 -29.34 -8.24 3.23
C ALA A 381 -30.85 -8.30 3.51
N LEU A 382 -31.67 -8.28 2.45
CA LEU A 382 -33.13 -8.28 2.56
C LEU A 382 -33.75 -9.67 2.75
N THR A 383 -32.99 -10.74 2.46
CA THR A 383 -33.52 -12.11 2.56
C THR A 383 -32.71 -13.00 3.51
N ALA A 384 -31.59 -13.57 3.07
CA ALA A 384 -30.89 -14.64 3.79
C ALA A 384 -30.44 -14.26 5.21
N LEU A 385 -29.77 -13.11 5.39
CA LEU A 385 -29.33 -12.66 6.71
C LEU A 385 -30.51 -12.27 7.61
N ARG A 386 -31.53 -11.64 7.03
CA ARG A 386 -32.78 -11.27 7.72
C ARG A 386 -33.51 -12.50 8.25
N ALA A 387 -33.61 -13.54 7.42
CA ALA A 387 -34.24 -14.81 7.77
C ALA A 387 -33.50 -15.54 8.91
N LEU A 388 -32.16 -15.48 8.90
CA LEU A 388 -31.33 -16.00 9.99
C LEU A 388 -31.51 -15.20 11.29
N ALA A 389 -31.57 -13.87 11.22
CA ALA A 389 -31.82 -13.02 12.38
C ALA A 389 -33.17 -13.31 13.07
N TRP A 390 -34.20 -13.66 12.30
CA TRP A 390 -35.52 -14.03 12.85
C TRP A 390 -35.55 -15.39 13.55
N THR A 391 -34.49 -16.20 13.49
CA THR A 391 -34.45 -17.47 14.25
C THR A 391 -34.43 -17.25 15.77
N ILE A 392 -34.27 -16.01 16.24
CA ILE A 392 -34.49 -15.62 17.64
C ILE A 392 -35.97 -15.69 18.04
N GLY A 393 -36.90 -15.48 17.10
CA GLY A 393 -38.34 -15.37 17.36
C GLY A 393 -38.68 -14.27 18.37
N LEU A 394 -39.52 -14.61 19.36
CA LEU A 394 -39.88 -13.72 20.47
C LEU A 394 -38.99 -13.90 21.71
N GLN A 395 -37.88 -14.65 21.59
CA GLN A 395 -37.02 -14.95 22.73
C GLN A 395 -36.29 -13.68 23.19
N LYS A 396 -36.62 -13.22 24.40
CA LYS A 396 -35.84 -12.22 25.15
C LYS A 396 -35.00 -12.94 26.20
N GLY A 397 -33.81 -12.43 26.50
CA GLY A 397 -32.93 -13.03 27.49
C GLY A 397 -31.59 -12.33 27.62
N SER A 398 -30.82 -12.72 28.62
CA SER A 398 -29.41 -12.35 28.76
C SER A 398 -28.54 -13.08 27.73
N VAL A 399 -27.27 -12.66 27.57
CA VAL A 399 -26.31 -13.35 26.69
C VAL A 399 -26.19 -14.83 27.06
N GLU A 400 -26.14 -15.14 28.36
CA GLU A 400 -26.02 -16.50 28.87
C GLU A 400 -27.21 -17.39 28.49
N GLU A 401 -28.42 -16.82 28.47
CA GLU A 401 -29.60 -17.52 27.99
C GLU A 401 -29.50 -17.80 26.49
N HIS A 402 -29.04 -16.85 25.68
CA HIS A 402 -28.91 -17.05 24.23
C HIS A 402 -27.83 -18.07 23.84
N VAL A 403 -26.81 -18.27 24.69
CA VAL A 403 -25.81 -19.33 24.55
C VAL A 403 -26.39 -20.72 24.81
N THR A 404 -27.51 -20.84 25.53
CA THR A 404 -28.08 -22.14 25.94
C THR A 404 -29.39 -22.48 25.25
N LYS A 405 -30.22 -21.47 24.97
CA LYS A 405 -31.50 -21.62 24.25
C LYS A 405 -31.23 -22.03 22.81
N SER A 406 -32.10 -22.87 22.27
CA SER A 406 -32.06 -23.25 20.87
C SER A 406 -32.53 -22.09 19.99
N ALA A 407 -31.87 -21.88 18.85
CA ALA A 407 -32.43 -21.10 17.75
C ALA A 407 -33.70 -21.80 17.25
N LEU A 408 -34.64 -21.05 16.69
CA LEU A 408 -35.76 -21.61 15.93
C LEU A 408 -35.29 -21.99 14.52
N ARG A 409 -35.98 -22.92 13.87
CA ARG A 409 -35.80 -23.12 12.42
C ARG A 409 -36.21 -21.85 11.67
N VAL A 410 -35.55 -21.61 10.53
CA VAL A 410 -35.86 -20.48 9.66
C VAL A 410 -37.31 -20.59 9.18
N SER A 411 -38.13 -19.58 9.47
CA SER A 411 -39.55 -19.56 9.15
C SER A 411 -40.08 -18.12 9.13
N LEU A 412 -41.05 -17.87 8.23
CA LEU A 412 -41.80 -16.61 8.20
C LEU A 412 -42.64 -16.40 9.47
N THR A 413 -43.02 -17.48 10.16
CA THR A 413 -43.79 -17.44 11.42
C THR A 413 -43.04 -16.73 12.55
N ASN A 414 -41.72 -16.67 12.49
CA ASN A 414 -40.92 -16.12 13.57
C ASN A 414 -40.99 -14.59 13.64
N ALA A 415 -41.27 -13.92 12.51
CA ALA A 415 -41.40 -12.47 12.40
C ALA A 415 -42.33 -12.07 11.23
N PRO A 416 -43.63 -12.39 11.30
CA PRO A 416 -44.54 -12.31 10.14
C PRO A 416 -44.69 -10.89 9.59
N GLU A 417 -44.78 -9.88 10.46
CA GLU A 417 -44.86 -8.50 10.00
C GLU A 417 -43.55 -8.02 9.36
N ALA A 418 -42.40 -8.34 9.96
CA ALA A 418 -41.10 -8.00 9.39
C ALA A 418 -40.84 -8.73 8.06
N ALA A 419 -41.37 -9.95 7.92
CA ALA A 419 -41.34 -10.70 6.67
C ALA A 419 -42.15 -10.03 5.56
N ALA A 420 -43.37 -9.58 5.85
CA ALA A 420 -44.19 -8.84 4.88
C ALA A 420 -43.50 -7.56 4.43
N TRP A 421 -42.84 -6.84 5.35
CA TRP A 421 -42.02 -5.68 5.02
C TRP A 421 -40.82 -6.02 4.15
N SER A 422 -40.11 -7.11 4.46
CA SER A 422 -38.90 -7.50 3.72
C SER A 422 -39.22 -7.97 2.29
N VAL A 423 -40.36 -8.66 2.09
CA VAL A 423 -40.86 -8.99 0.73
C VAL A 423 -41.20 -7.71 -0.04
N HIS A 424 -41.88 -6.76 0.61
CA HIS A 424 -42.28 -5.50 -0.01
C HIS A 424 -41.07 -4.65 -0.41
N GLU A 425 -40.08 -4.56 0.47
CA GLU A 425 -38.81 -3.87 0.24
C GLU A 425 -37.99 -4.56 -0.87
N ALA A 426 -37.92 -5.90 -0.89
CA ALA A 426 -37.25 -6.63 -1.96
C ALA A 426 -37.86 -6.34 -3.35
N ARG A 427 -39.19 -6.17 -3.42
CA ARG A 427 -39.89 -5.77 -4.65
C ARG A 427 -39.59 -4.32 -5.05
N ASP A 428 -39.43 -3.40 -4.08
CA ASP A 428 -38.97 -2.03 -4.33
C ASP A 428 -37.51 -1.99 -4.81
N HIS A 429 -36.67 -2.87 -4.28
CA HIS A 429 -35.27 -3.04 -4.69
C HIS A 429 -35.10 -3.74 -6.05
N GLY A 430 -36.20 -4.19 -6.66
CA GLY A 430 -36.16 -4.90 -7.94
C GLY A 430 -35.47 -6.26 -7.85
N VAL A 431 -35.47 -6.90 -6.67
CA VAL A 431 -34.89 -8.23 -6.48
C VAL A 431 -35.62 -9.24 -7.38
N PRO A 432 -34.90 -10.01 -8.22
CA PRO A 432 -35.52 -11.02 -9.07
C PRO A 432 -36.26 -12.12 -8.30
N GLY A 433 -37.15 -12.83 -9.01
CA GLY A 433 -37.85 -13.98 -8.46
C GLY A 433 -36.90 -15.10 -8.03
N TYR A 434 -37.34 -15.90 -7.07
CA TYR A 434 -36.62 -17.02 -6.47
C TYR A 434 -36.02 -17.98 -7.51
N VAL A 435 -36.78 -18.34 -8.54
CA VAL A 435 -36.37 -19.32 -9.56
C VAL A 435 -35.09 -18.90 -10.30
N ARG A 436 -34.88 -17.59 -10.53
CA ARG A 436 -33.65 -17.10 -11.16
C ARG A 436 -32.42 -17.27 -10.29
N PHE A 437 -32.55 -17.00 -8.99
CA PHE A 437 -31.46 -17.23 -8.03
C PHE A 437 -31.17 -18.71 -7.86
N LEU A 438 -32.21 -19.55 -7.80
CA LEU A 438 -32.04 -21.00 -7.78
C LEU A 438 -31.27 -21.49 -9.01
N SER A 439 -31.63 -21.01 -10.20
CA SER A 439 -30.93 -21.37 -11.44
C SER A 439 -29.47 -20.91 -11.44
N ASP A 440 -29.16 -19.70 -10.96
CA ASP A 440 -27.78 -19.19 -10.85
C ASP A 440 -26.95 -20.02 -9.86
N CYS A 441 -27.51 -20.28 -8.68
CA CYS A 441 -26.84 -21.02 -7.62
C CYS A 441 -26.62 -22.51 -7.94
N MET A 442 -27.52 -23.11 -8.73
CA MET A 442 -27.42 -24.50 -9.16
C MET A 442 -26.69 -24.68 -10.51
N GLY A 443 -26.09 -23.62 -11.06
CA GLY A 443 -25.34 -23.67 -12.34
C GLY A 443 -26.20 -24.06 -13.55
N GLY A 444 -27.50 -23.74 -13.53
CA GLY A 444 -28.44 -24.10 -14.59
C GLY A 444 -28.85 -25.58 -14.65
N ASN A 445 -28.37 -26.42 -13.72
CA ASN A 445 -28.71 -27.84 -13.65
C ASN A 445 -30.18 -28.09 -13.26
N VAL A 446 -30.81 -27.12 -12.60
CA VAL A 446 -32.21 -27.17 -12.19
C VAL A 446 -32.99 -26.11 -12.96
N LYS A 447 -33.87 -26.57 -13.86
CA LYS A 447 -34.84 -25.72 -14.56
C LYS A 447 -36.23 -25.96 -13.98
N ILE A 448 -36.89 -24.88 -13.56
CA ILE A 448 -38.26 -24.91 -13.03
C ILE A 448 -39.18 -24.35 -14.10
N GLY A 449 -40.00 -25.21 -14.71
CA GLY A 449 -41.03 -24.80 -15.67
C GLY A 449 -42.41 -24.70 -15.04
N ASN A 450 -42.66 -25.46 -13.98
CA ASN A 450 -43.94 -25.52 -13.27
C ASN A 450 -43.72 -25.67 -11.76
N PHE A 451 -44.80 -25.60 -10.97
CA PHE A 451 -44.71 -25.76 -9.52
C PHE A 451 -44.30 -27.17 -9.07
N THR A 452 -44.56 -28.23 -9.85
CA THR A 452 -44.17 -29.59 -9.46
C THR A 452 -42.65 -29.82 -9.55
N ASP A 453 -41.96 -29.06 -10.40
CA ASP A 453 -40.49 -29.12 -10.51
C ASP A 453 -39.79 -28.63 -9.23
N LEU A 454 -40.48 -27.82 -8.40
CA LEU A 454 -39.94 -27.32 -7.12
C LEU A 454 -39.70 -28.46 -6.10
N THR A 455 -40.34 -29.61 -6.27
CA THR A 455 -40.16 -30.79 -5.40
C THR A 455 -38.71 -31.30 -5.31
N ARG A 456 -37.85 -30.87 -6.24
CA ARG A 456 -36.41 -31.19 -6.22
C ARG A 456 -35.64 -30.49 -5.09
N VAL A 457 -36.15 -29.37 -4.58
CA VAL A 457 -35.45 -28.51 -3.61
C VAL A 457 -36.28 -28.19 -2.37
N MET A 458 -37.60 -28.45 -2.41
CA MET A 458 -38.51 -28.29 -1.28
C MET A 458 -39.50 -29.46 -1.19
N ARG A 459 -40.18 -29.57 -0.05
CA ARG A 459 -41.18 -30.63 0.16
C ARG A 459 -42.41 -30.43 -0.77
N PRO A 460 -43.08 -31.52 -1.21
CA PRO A 460 -44.23 -31.43 -2.11
C PRO A 460 -45.37 -30.54 -1.60
N GLU A 461 -45.63 -30.55 -0.29
CA GLU A 461 -46.69 -29.74 0.33
C GLU A 461 -46.39 -28.24 0.21
N ARG A 462 -45.11 -27.86 0.31
CA ARG A 462 -44.65 -26.47 0.16
C ARG A 462 -44.71 -26.01 -1.30
N ALA A 463 -44.37 -26.89 -2.23
CA ALA A 463 -44.51 -26.62 -3.66
C ALA A 463 -45.98 -26.42 -4.05
N GLN A 464 -46.89 -27.24 -3.51
CA GLN A 464 -48.33 -27.08 -3.69
C GLN A 464 -48.85 -25.77 -3.08
N LEU A 465 -48.39 -25.40 -1.88
CA LEU A 465 -48.74 -24.12 -1.26
C LEU A 465 -48.33 -22.92 -2.13
N LEU A 466 -47.14 -22.94 -2.73
CA LEU A 466 -46.70 -21.85 -3.62
C LEU A 466 -47.61 -21.70 -4.85
N SER A 467 -48.17 -22.80 -5.36
CA SER A 467 -49.13 -22.78 -6.48
C SER A 467 -50.48 -22.15 -6.13
N THR A 468 -50.83 -22.04 -4.85
CA THR A 468 -52.05 -21.34 -4.42
C THR A 468 -51.85 -19.85 -4.20
N ILE A 469 -50.59 -19.41 -4.04
CA ILE A 469 -50.23 -18.00 -3.74
C ILE A 469 -49.83 -17.26 -5.02
N TYR A 470 -49.01 -17.89 -5.86
CA TYR A 470 -48.45 -17.29 -7.06
C TYR A 470 -49.06 -17.89 -8.33
N ALA A 471 -49.32 -17.04 -9.32
CA ALA A 471 -49.85 -17.50 -10.61
C ALA A 471 -48.80 -18.26 -11.46
N HIS A 472 -47.51 -17.92 -11.30
CA HIS A 472 -46.41 -18.53 -12.05
C HIS A 472 -45.18 -18.75 -11.14
N PRO A 473 -44.36 -19.81 -11.33
CA PRO A 473 -43.17 -20.05 -10.50
C PRO A 473 -42.15 -18.90 -10.47
N GLU A 474 -41.97 -18.20 -11.59
CA GLU A 474 -41.08 -17.01 -11.67
C GLU A 474 -41.53 -15.83 -10.80
N ASP A 475 -42.81 -15.81 -10.38
CA ASP A 475 -43.35 -14.75 -9.53
C ASP A 475 -42.97 -14.93 -8.06
N ILE A 476 -42.52 -16.13 -7.65
CA ILE A 476 -42.16 -16.43 -6.25
C ILE A 476 -41.08 -15.45 -5.77
N ASP A 477 -41.33 -14.74 -4.68
CA ASP A 477 -40.36 -13.81 -4.09
C ASP A 477 -39.18 -14.60 -3.46
N LEU A 478 -37.95 -14.08 -3.60
CA LEU A 478 -36.72 -14.76 -3.13
C LEU A 478 -36.80 -15.19 -1.66
N LEU A 479 -37.27 -14.31 -0.78
CA LEU A 479 -37.40 -14.60 0.66
C LEU A 479 -38.31 -15.81 0.92
N VAL A 480 -39.44 -15.87 0.23
CA VAL A 480 -40.46 -16.91 0.42
C VAL A 480 -39.95 -18.24 -0.11
N GLY A 481 -39.41 -18.25 -1.33
CA GLY A 481 -38.84 -19.45 -1.93
C GLY A 481 -37.67 -20.01 -1.12
N GLY A 482 -36.71 -19.16 -0.73
CA GLY A 482 -35.52 -19.57 0.03
C GLY A 482 -35.83 -20.11 1.43
N ILE A 483 -36.85 -19.58 2.13
CA ILE A 483 -37.27 -20.13 3.43
C ILE A 483 -37.96 -21.49 3.27
N LEU A 484 -38.70 -21.71 2.18
CA LEU A 484 -39.45 -22.94 1.95
C LEU A 484 -38.58 -24.09 1.40
N GLU A 485 -37.33 -23.83 1.01
CA GLU A 485 -36.36 -24.86 0.68
C GLU A 485 -36.12 -25.83 1.86
N SER A 486 -35.65 -27.03 1.53
CA SER A 486 -35.18 -27.98 2.53
C SER A 486 -33.69 -27.79 2.76
N PRO A 487 -33.25 -27.41 3.98
CA PRO A 487 -31.83 -27.37 4.32
C PRO A 487 -31.21 -28.76 4.22
N ILE A 488 -29.95 -28.83 3.80
CA ILE A 488 -29.14 -30.04 3.93
C ILE A 488 -28.91 -30.36 5.42
N THR A 489 -28.64 -31.62 5.74
CA THR A 489 -28.48 -32.06 7.13
C THR A 489 -27.46 -31.21 7.88
N GLY A 490 -27.92 -30.50 8.92
CA GLY A 490 -27.10 -29.67 9.78
C GLY A 490 -27.03 -28.18 9.40
N ALA A 491 -27.32 -27.80 8.16
CA ALA A 491 -27.33 -26.40 7.74
C ALA A 491 -28.61 -25.68 8.23
N ALA A 492 -28.49 -24.37 8.48
CA ALA A 492 -29.60 -23.54 8.94
C ALA A 492 -30.58 -23.17 7.82
N VAL A 493 -30.08 -23.12 6.58
CA VAL A 493 -30.77 -22.58 5.41
C VAL A 493 -30.72 -23.53 4.22
N GLY A 494 -31.61 -23.34 3.26
CA GLY A 494 -31.62 -24.07 1.99
C GLY A 494 -30.46 -23.68 1.04
N PRO A 495 -30.26 -24.47 -0.03
CA PRO A 495 -29.14 -24.31 -0.97
C PRO A 495 -29.07 -22.92 -1.63
N THR A 496 -30.19 -22.25 -1.89
CA THR A 496 -30.16 -20.91 -2.50
C THR A 496 -29.60 -19.89 -1.52
N PHE A 497 -30.08 -19.87 -0.27
CA PHE A 497 -29.56 -18.96 0.76
C PHE A 497 -28.12 -19.28 1.14
N GLU A 498 -27.74 -20.56 1.16
CA GLU A 498 -26.37 -20.99 1.35
C GLU A 498 -25.42 -20.38 0.29
N CYS A 499 -25.77 -20.54 -1.00
CA CYS A 499 -25.05 -19.94 -2.12
C CYS A 499 -24.95 -18.41 -2.01
N LEU A 500 -26.05 -17.73 -1.68
CA LEU A 500 -26.07 -16.28 -1.51
C LEU A 500 -25.16 -15.80 -0.38
N LEU A 501 -25.24 -16.47 0.79
CA LEU A 501 -24.38 -16.16 1.94
C LEU A 501 -22.91 -16.40 1.62
N LYS A 502 -22.57 -17.52 0.96
CA LYS A 502 -21.21 -17.78 0.48
C LYS A 502 -20.71 -16.61 -0.37
N LYS A 503 -21.45 -16.23 -1.41
CA LYS A 503 -21.06 -15.13 -2.31
C LYS A 503 -20.85 -13.82 -1.54
N GLN A 504 -21.71 -13.51 -0.56
CA GLN A 504 -21.53 -12.32 0.28
C GLN A 504 -20.24 -12.35 1.11
N PHE A 505 -19.99 -13.45 1.85
CA PHE A 505 -18.83 -13.53 2.74
C PHE A 505 -17.51 -13.57 1.96
N VAL A 506 -17.47 -14.24 0.80
CA VAL A 506 -16.29 -14.24 -0.09
C VAL A 506 -16.03 -12.85 -0.66
N THR A 507 -17.06 -12.17 -1.18
CA THR A 507 -16.93 -10.79 -1.71
C THR A 507 -16.46 -9.84 -0.61
N MET A 508 -17.03 -9.93 0.58
CA MET A 508 -16.66 -9.10 1.73
C MET A 508 -15.19 -9.28 2.11
N ARG A 509 -14.68 -10.51 2.21
CA ARG A 509 -13.26 -10.79 2.50
C ARG A 509 -12.33 -10.31 1.38
N ASN A 510 -12.65 -10.64 0.13
CA ASN A 510 -11.75 -10.43 -1.01
C ASN A 510 -11.69 -8.99 -1.51
N SER A 511 -12.65 -8.15 -1.10
CA SER A 511 -12.69 -6.73 -1.45
C SER A 511 -12.22 -5.82 -0.32
N ASP A 512 -11.94 -6.36 0.86
CA ASP A 512 -11.52 -5.60 2.04
C ASP A 512 -10.00 -5.54 2.18
N ARG A 513 -9.41 -4.37 1.91
CA ARG A 513 -7.97 -4.10 2.06
C ARG A 513 -7.48 -4.33 3.49
N PHE A 514 -8.33 -4.04 4.45
CA PHE A 514 -8.02 -4.08 5.89
C PHE A 514 -8.44 -5.40 6.53
N TRP A 515 -8.77 -6.43 5.75
CA TRP A 515 -9.04 -7.78 6.26
C TRP A 515 -7.89 -8.25 7.15
N TYR A 516 -8.22 -8.79 8.33
CA TYR A 516 -7.22 -9.01 9.40
C TYR A 516 -6.05 -9.93 9.02
N GLU A 517 -6.23 -10.82 8.04
CA GLU A 517 -5.19 -11.73 7.54
C GLU A 517 -4.33 -11.15 6.41
N ASN A 518 -4.64 -9.95 5.89
CA ASN A 518 -3.87 -9.37 4.79
C ASN A 518 -2.52 -8.83 5.25
N ASP A 519 -1.46 -9.07 4.47
CA ASP A 519 -0.14 -8.47 4.66
C ASP A 519 0.05 -7.23 3.78
N ILE A 520 -0.74 -6.20 4.06
CA ILE A 520 -0.73 -4.95 3.28
C ILE A 520 -0.32 -3.79 4.21
N PRO A 521 0.96 -3.37 4.21
CA PRO A 521 1.41 -2.21 4.98
C PRO A 521 0.67 -0.92 4.57
N PRO A 522 0.38 -0.01 5.51
CA PRO A 522 0.68 -0.06 6.95
C PRO A 522 -0.38 -0.80 7.79
N SER A 523 -1.43 -1.36 7.17
CA SER A 523 -2.59 -1.95 7.85
C SER A 523 -2.46 -3.43 8.24
N GLY A 524 -1.44 -4.14 7.75
CA GLY A 524 -1.20 -5.56 8.06
C GLY A 524 -0.85 -5.78 9.54
N LEU A 525 -1.32 -6.90 10.10
CA LEU A 525 -0.86 -7.39 11.42
C LEU A 525 0.45 -8.15 11.23
N THR A 526 1.32 -8.16 12.25
CA THR A 526 2.50 -9.03 12.20
C THR A 526 2.08 -10.51 12.28
N PRO A 527 2.93 -11.47 11.88
CA PRO A 527 2.62 -12.89 12.03
C PRO A 527 2.29 -13.30 13.47
N THR A 528 2.95 -12.68 14.46
CA THR A 528 2.72 -12.95 15.88
C THR A 528 1.40 -12.35 16.38
N GLN A 529 1.11 -11.10 16.01
CA GLN A 529 -0.20 -10.47 16.27
C GLN A 529 -1.35 -11.28 15.65
N LEU A 530 -1.15 -11.79 14.43
CA LEU A 530 -2.14 -12.62 13.75
C LEU A 530 -2.33 -13.97 14.45
N ALA A 531 -1.26 -14.55 15.01
CA ALA A 531 -1.35 -15.77 15.81
C ALA A 531 -2.18 -15.54 17.08
N GLU A 532 -2.05 -14.39 17.75
CA GLU A 532 -2.89 -14.04 18.91
C GLU A 532 -4.37 -13.89 18.54
N VAL A 533 -4.69 -13.22 17.42
CA VAL A 533 -6.08 -13.10 16.96
C VAL A 533 -6.70 -14.47 16.67
N ARG A 534 -5.94 -15.40 16.07
CA ARG A 534 -6.40 -16.76 15.73
C ARG A 534 -6.66 -17.67 16.93
N LYS A 535 -6.17 -17.33 18.13
CA LYS A 535 -6.48 -18.05 19.37
C LYS A 535 -7.84 -17.66 19.95
N VAL A 536 -8.33 -16.48 19.60
CA VAL A 536 -9.55 -15.92 20.20
C VAL A 536 -10.77 -16.70 19.75
N SER A 537 -11.57 -17.12 20.71
CA SER A 537 -12.92 -17.65 20.46
C SER A 537 -13.98 -16.69 21.01
N LEU A 538 -15.19 -16.75 20.46
CA LEU A 538 -16.31 -16.01 21.04
C LEU A 538 -16.60 -16.46 22.49
N ALA A 539 -16.37 -17.74 22.81
CA ALA A 539 -16.43 -18.24 24.19
C ALA A 539 -15.48 -17.46 25.13
N ALA A 540 -14.22 -17.24 24.71
CA ALA A 540 -13.24 -16.47 25.48
C ALA A 540 -13.67 -15.00 25.65
N ILE A 541 -14.18 -14.36 24.59
CA ILE A 541 -14.70 -12.98 24.65
C ILE A 541 -15.88 -12.89 25.62
N LEU A 542 -16.81 -13.84 25.58
CA LEU A 542 -17.96 -13.87 26.49
C LEU A 542 -17.52 -14.09 27.94
N CYS A 543 -16.59 -15.01 28.21
CA CYS A 543 -16.03 -15.23 29.54
C CYS A 543 -15.36 -13.97 30.10
N ALA A 544 -14.60 -13.23 29.28
CA ALA A 544 -13.87 -12.05 29.72
C ALA A 544 -14.77 -10.82 30.00
N ASN A 545 -15.97 -10.77 29.42
CA ASN A 545 -16.81 -9.56 29.41
C ASN A 545 -18.21 -9.73 30.04
N THR A 546 -18.52 -10.93 30.54
CA THR A 546 -19.78 -11.27 31.18
C THR A 546 -19.55 -12.03 32.50
N ASN A 547 -20.63 -12.31 33.25
CA ASN A 547 -20.56 -13.05 34.52
C ASN A 547 -20.64 -14.58 34.35
N ILE A 548 -20.53 -15.08 33.11
CA ILE A 548 -20.59 -16.51 32.80
C ILE A 548 -19.33 -17.19 33.37
N ARG A 549 -19.51 -18.27 34.14
CA ARG A 549 -18.37 -19.04 34.72
C ARG A 549 -18.03 -20.29 33.93
N LYS A 550 -19.02 -20.89 33.26
CA LYS A 550 -18.83 -22.09 32.44
C LYS A 550 -19.55 -21.93 31.12
N ILE A 551 -18.83 -22.14 30.02
CA ILE A 551 -19.36 -21.97 28.66
C ILE A 551 -18.81 -23.06 27.74
N GLN A 552 -19.61 -23.48 26.77
CA GLN A 552 -19.17 -24.42 25.75
C GLN A 552 -18.24 -23.76 24.73
N PRO A 553 -17.23 -24.48 24.19
CA PRO A 553 -16.27 -23.88 23.24
C PRO A 553 -16.90 -23.34 21.97
N ARG A 554 -17.87 -24.07 21.37
CA ARG A 554 -18.58 -23.63 20.17
C ARG A 554 -19.92 -23.02 20.56
N VAL A 555 -19.93 -21.71 20.81
CA VAL A 555 -21.09 -21.01 21.40
C VAL A 555 -22.30 -20.93 20.48
N PHE A 556 -22.12 -21.00 19.16
CA PHE A 556 -23.23 -21.03 18.20
C PHE A 556 -23.89 -22.42 18.09
N ILE A 557 -23.20 -23.46 18.55
CA ILE A 557 -23.66 -24.84 18.48
C ILE A 557 -24.21 -25.24 19.85
N ARG A 558 -25.32 -25.98 19.85
CA ARG A 558 -25.89 -26.50 21.10
C ARG A 558 -24.87 -27.34 21.86
N GLN A 559 -24.97 -27.29 23.18
CA GLN A 559 -24.12 -28.11 24.04
C GLN A 559 -24.39 -29.60 23.80
N ASP A 560 -23.31 -30.39 23.86
CA ASP A 560 -23.34 -31.85 23.82
C ASP A 560 -22.44 -32.35 24.96
N PRO A 561 -22.87 -33.35 25.76
CA PRO A 561 -22.05 -33.92 26.83
C PRO A 561 -20.64 -34.34 26.45
N TYR A 562 -20.37 -34.64 25.17
CA TYR A 562 -19.10 -35.19 24.71
C TYR A 562 -18.25 -34.19 23.92
N LEU A 563 -18.80 -33.56 22.87
CA LEU A 563 -18.01 -32.77 21.91
C LEU A 563 -18.08 -31.25 22.11
N ASN A 564 -19.08 -30.76 22.85
CA ASN A 564 -19.29 -29.32 23.09
C ASN A 564 -19.80 -29.07 24.51
N SER A 565 -19.19 -29.72 25.49
CA SER A 565 -19.55 -29.59 26.90
C SER A 565 -19.07 -28.25 27.46
N LYS A 566 -19.78 -27.71 28.46
CA LYS A 566 -19.36 -26.48 29.14
C LYS A 566 -18.07 -26.72 29.92
N ILE A 567 -17.06 -25.90 29.66
CA ILE A 567 -15.80 -25.89 30.40
C ILE A 567 -15.66 -24.59 31.22
N ASN A 568 -14.74 -24.57 32.18
CA ASN A 568 -14.54 -23.42 33.05
C ASN A 568 -13.93 -22.24 32.28
N CYS A 569 -14.40 -21.01 32.54
CA CYS A 569 -13.90 -19.82 31.87
C CYS A 569 -12.39 -19.61 32.04
N GLU A 570 -11.82 -20.10 33.15
CA GLU A 570 -10.37 -20.10 33.43
C GLU A 570 -9.53 -20.90 32.41
N GLN A 571 -10.15 -21.80 31.65
CA GLN A 571 -9.47 -22.60 30.62
C GLN A 571 -9.41 -21.90 29.26
N TYR A 572 -10.10 -20.77 29.09
CA TYR A 572 -10.00 -19.98 27.88
C TYR A 572 -8.92 -18.91 28.03
N GLU A 573 -8.04 -18.82 27.06
CA GLU A 573 -7.04 -17.75 26.97
C GLU A 573 -7.67 -16.55 26.26
N PRO A 574 -7.85 -15.39 26.94
CA PRO A 574 -8.26 -14.17 26.27
C PRO A 574 -7.10 -13.61 25.44
N LEU A 575 -7.41 -12.76 24.45
CA LEU A 575 -6.35 -12.10 23.65
C LEU A 575 -5.32 -11.42 24.55
N ASP A 576 -4.06 -11.74 24.29
CA ASP A 576 -2.90 -11.08 24.86
C ASP A 576 -2.42 -9.96 23.93
N VAL A 577 -2.15 -8.80 24.50
CA VAL A 577 -1.69 -7.62 23.77
C VAL A 577 -0.17 -7.45 23.83
N ALA A 578 0.55 -8.42 24.43
CA ALA A 578 2.02 -8.38 24.52
C ALA A 578 2.68 -8.16 23.14
N GLU A 579 2.14 -8.78 22.09
CA GLU A 579 2.60 -8.62 20.69
C GLU A 579 2.31 -7.24 20.07
N TRP A 580 1.59 -6.37 20.78
CA TRP A 580 1.35 -4.96 20.41
C TRP A 580 2.20 -4.00 21.25
N THR A 581 3.14 -4.52 22.07
CA THR A 581 4.06 -3.68 22.84
C THR A 581 5.07 -3.04 21.89
N GLU A 582 5.16 -1.73 21.96
CA GLU A 582 6.18 -0.92 21.29
C GLU A 582 7.19 -0.45 22.34
N GLU A 583 8.48 -0.64 22.07
CA GLU A 583 9.52 -0.03 22.90
C GLU A 583 9.38 1.51 22.82
N PRO A 584 9.33 2.22 23.95
CA PRO A 584 9.38 3.67 23.93
C PRO A 584 10.62 4.09 23.15
N LEU A 585 10.44 4.91 22.12
CA LEU A 585 11.57 5.52 21.43
C LEU A 585 12.47 6.18 22.48
N PRO A 586 13.79 5.92 22.49
CA PRO A 586 14.67 6.48 23.50
C PRO A 586 14.54 8.01 23.47
N LEU A 587 14.11 8.57 24.60
CA LEU A 587 14.08 10.02 24.79
C LEU A 587 15.47 10.58 24.49
N PRO A 588 15.58 11.72 23.79
CA PRO A 588 16.87 12.36 23.55
C PRO A 588 17.54 12.65 24.90
N ALA A 589 18.81 12.27 25.03
CA ALA A 589 19.60 12.43 26.24
C ALA A 589 19.70 13.92 26.63
N VAL A 590 18.82 14.37 27.53
CA VAL A 590 19.02 15.58 28.32
C VAL A 590 19.48 15.15 29.70
N MET A 591 20.76 15.41 29.96
CA MET A 591 21.40 15.58 31.26
C MET A 591 20.73 14.95 32.48
N ARG A 592 21.37 13.91 33.04
CA ARG A 592 21.60 13.83 34.48
C ARG A 592 22.83 12.96 34.78
N HIS A 593 23.85 13.61 35.33
CA HIS A 593 25.09 13.04 35.86
C HIS A 593 24.85 12.09 37.04
N GLU A 594 25.74 11.09 37.15
CA GLU A 594 26.27 10.44 38.36
C GLU A 594 25.34 10.18 39.57
N PHE A 595 25.12 8.89 39.87
CA PHE A 595 25.60 8.28 41.13
C PHE A 595 25.66 6.72 41.03
N VAL A 596 26.82 6.23 40.60
CA VAL A 596 27.64 5.07 41.06
C VAL A 596 26.97 3.82 41.71
N VAL A 597 27.08 2.66 40.99
CA VAL A 597 27.64 1.31 41.34
C VAL A 597 26.97 0.49 42.48
N ASN A 598 26.52 -0.77 42.32
CA ASN A 598 27.35 -1.97 42.10
C ASN A 598 26.59 -3.22 41.59
N ASP A 599 27.36 -4.04 40.89
CA ASP A 599 27.10 -5.27 40.12
C ASP A 599 27.07 -6.54 40.99
N THR A 600 26.38 -7.60 40.53
CA THR A 600 26.76 -9.04 40.60
C THR A 600 25.58 -9.93 40.20
N SER A 601 25.50 -10.32 38.93
CA SER A 601 25.04 -11.67 38.50
C SER A 601 25.03 -11.80 36.97
N ALA A 602 26.22 -12.01 36.40
CA ALA A 602 26.35 -12.42 35.00
C ALA A 602 27.57 -13.35 34.87
N GLU A 603 27.39 -14.65 35.19
CA GLU A 603 28.48 -15.62 35.04
C GLU A 603 28.12 -16.95 34.35
N GLU A 604 26.87 -17.20 33.94
CA GLU A 604 26.50 -18.54 33.44
C GLU A 604 26.41 -18.70 31.91
N THR A 605 26.68 -17.66 31.10
CA THR A 605 26.47 -17.72 29.63
C THR A 605 27.75 -17.67 28.78
N ARG A 606 28.86 -18.29 29.22
CA ARG A 606 30.15 -18.31 28.48
C ARG A 606 30.72 -19.70 28.23
N GLN A 607 30.00 -20.61 27.57
CA GLN A 607 30.56 -21.97 27.36
C GLN A 607 30.44 -22.62 25.98
N PHE A 608 30.16 -21.88 24.89
CA PHE A 608 30.20 -22.46 23.53
C PHE A 608 30.69 -21.50 22.43
N MET A 609 31.84 -20.85 22.62
CA MET A 609 32.65 -20.33 21.50
C MET A 609 34.10 -20.79 21.66
N PRO A 610 34.77 -21.32 20.62
CA PRO A 610 36.22 -21.39 20.63
C PRO A 610 36.76 -19.95 20.63
N GLU A 611 37.36 -19.52 21.73
CA GLU A 611 38.01 -18.21 21.83
C GLU A 611 39.09 -18.11 20.74
N ILE A 612 38.84 -17.28 19.72
CA ILE A 612 39.88 -16.90 18.76
C ILE A 612 40.87 -16.03 19.53
N SER A 613 42.09 -16.54 19.75
CA SER A 613 43.13 -15.82 20.50
C SER A 613 43.45 -14.47 19.85
N SER A 614 43.60 -13.41 20.66
CA SER A 614 44.00 -12.08 20.20
C SER A 614 45.27 -12.07 19.34
N ASP A 615 46.21 -12.98 19.62
CA ASP A 615 47.48 -13.09 18.89
C ASP A 615 47.28 -13.59 17.45
N LEU A 616 46.29 -14.45 17.22
CA LEU A 616 45.93 -14.94 15.89
C LEU A 616 45.31 -13.83 15.05
N LEU A 617 44.45 -13.00 15.66
CA LEU A 617 43.85 -11.84 15.00
C LEU A 617 44.92 -10.80 14.64
N ALA A 618 45.84 -10.49 15.55
CA ALA A 618 46.94 -9.56 15.29
C ALA A 618 47.87 -10.06 14.16
N ALA A 619 48.16 -11.37 14.13
CA ALA A 619 48.97 -11.97 13.07
C ALA A 619 48.27 -11.93 11.70
N ALA A 620 46.97 -12.21 11.65
CA ALA A 620 46.17 -12.16 10.42
C ALA A 620 46.06 -10.74 9.86
N VAL A 621 45.81 -9.74 10.71
CA VAL A 621 45.76 -8.33 10.31
C VAL A 621 47.10 -7.87 9.75
N LYS A 622 48.22 -8.20 10.43
CA LYS A 622 49.56 -7.86 9.94
C LYS A 622 49.85 -8.46 8.57
N ARG A 623 49.46 -9.72 8.34
CA ARG A 623 49.66 -10.38 7.06
C ARG A 623 48.81 -9.75 5.95
N ALA A 624 47.57 -9.36 6.26
CA ALA A 624 46.71 -8.62 5.35
C ALA A 624 47.31 -7.26 4.94
N GLU A 625 47.98 -6.55 5.85
CA GLU A 625 48.67 -5.29 5.54
C GLU A 625 49.81 -5.49 4.53
N GLU A 626 50.60 -6.56 4.70
CA GLU A 626 51.69 -6.92 3.79
C GLU A 626 51.15 -7.20 2.37
N GLU A 627 50.09 -8.01 2.26
CA GLU A 627 49.48 -8.36 0.97
C GLU A 627 48.82 -7.15 0.28
N LEU A 628 48.21 -6.23 1.05
CA LEU A 628 47.70 -4.98 0.50
C LEU A 628 48.83 -4.10 -0.08
N LEU A 629 49.99 -4.08 0.56
CA LEU A 629 51.16 -3.34 0.06
C LEU A 629 51.69 -3.95 -1.24
N GLU A 630 51.78 -5.28 -1.33
CA GLU A 630 52.15 -5.99 -2.56
C GLU A 630 51.20 -5.65 -3.72
N ARG A 631 49.88 -5.62 -3.45
CA ARG A 631 48.88 -5.23 -4.44
C ARG A 631 49.08 -3.80 -4.95
N LYS A 632 49.37 -2.84 -4.08
CA LYS A 632 49.67 -1.45 -4.47
C LYS A 632 50.93 -1.33 -5.31
N GLN A 633 51.96 -2.11 -5.01
CA GLN A 633 53.18 -2.16 -5.83
C GLN A 633 52.89 -2.71 -7.23
N LEU A 634 52.06 -3.74 -7.33
CA LEU A 634 51.64 -4.30 -8.61
C LEU A 634 50.83 -3.29 -9.45
N GLU A 635 49.91 -2.55 -8.84
CA GLU A 635 49.17 -1.47 -9.49
C GLU A 635 50.08 -0.38 -10.05
N TYR A 636 51.09 0.03 -9.28
CA TYR A 636 52.08 1.02 -9.70
C TYR A 636 52.95 0.52 -10.86
N ASN A 637 53.43 -0.72 -10.79
CA ASN A 637 54.23 -1.34 -11.85
C ASN A 637 53.41 -1.51 -13.14
N ALA A 638 52.15 -1.94 -13.05
CA ALA A 638 51.27 -2.07 -14.20
C ALA A 638 51.02 -0.72 -14.90
N TRP A 639 50.93 0.37 -14.13
CA TRP A 639 50.82 1.73 -14.66
C TRP A 639 52.11 2.18 -15.38
N LEU A 640 53.30 1.95 -14.77
CA LEU A 640 54.60 2.25 -15.39
C LEU A 640 54.80 1.51 -16.72
N GLU A 641 54.38 0.24 -16.77
CA GLU A 641 54.48 -0.60 -17.96
C GLU A 641 53.36 -0.36 -19.00
N GLN A 642 52.53 0.67 -18.81
CA GLN A 642 51.40 1.03 -19.69
C GLN A 642 50.40 -0.10 -19.92
N ARG A 643 50.17 -0.97 -18.92
CA ARG A 643 49.17 -2.05 -18.97
C ARG A 643 47.75 -1.54 -18.67
N ILE A 644 47.40 -0.39 -19.24
CA ILE A 644 46.14 0.34 -19.02
C ILE A 644 45.31 0.36 -20.31
N ALA A 645 43.98 0.41 -20.18
CA ALA A 645 43.08 0.54 -21.31
C ALA A 645 42.88 2.03 -21.65
N ASP A 646 42.91 2.35 -22.95
CA ASP A 646 42.51 3.68 -23.44
C ASP A 646 41.02 3.92 -23.11
N PRO A 647 40.65 5.03 -22.42
CA PRO A 647 39.26 5.37 -22.11
C PRO A 647 38.32 5.40 -23.33
N ARG A 648 38.83 5.74 -24.53
CA ARG A 648 38.04 5.75 -25.78
C ARG A 648 37.98 4.40 -26.47
N SER A 649 38.75 3.41 -26.02
CA SER A 649 38.64 2.04 -26.52
C SER A 649 37.31 1.41 -26.11
N ALA A 650 36.92 0.29 -26.72
CA ALA A 650 35.72 -0.45 -26.30
C ALA A 650 35.82 -0.90 -24.82
N ALA A 651 36.99 -1.34 -24.38
CA ALA A 651 37.22 -1.75 -22.99
C ALA A 651 37.17 -0.55 -22.03
N GLY A 652 37.74 0.60 -22.43
CA GLY A 652 37.70 1.83 -21.64
C GLY A 652 36.28 2.38 -21.46
N THR A 653 35.48 2.40 -22.53
CA THR A 653 34.07 2.84 -22.46
C THR A 653 33.20 1.87 -21.65
N ALA A 654 33.44 0.56 -21.74
CA ALA A 654 32.73 -0.39 -20.88
C ALA A 654 33.08 -0.18 -19.40
N ALA A 655 34.37 0.04 -19.10
CA ALA A 655 34.82 0.32 -17.73
C ALA A 655 34.27 1.65 -17.18
N SER A 656 34.07 2.67 -18.02
CA SER A 656 33.52 3.95 -17.57
C SER A 656 32.06 3.86 -17.10
N PHE A 657 31.27 2.91 -17.61
CA PHE A 657 29.90 2.67 -17.12
C PHE A 657 29.85 2.02 -15.74
N SER A 658 30.97 1.50 -15.24
CA SER A 658 31.13 0.97 -13.88
C SER A 658 32.18 1.75 -13.08
N LYS A 659 32.37 3.03 -13.41
CA LYS A 659 33.40 3.88 -12.80
C LYS A 659 33.14 4.07 -11.31
N ALA A 660 34.15 3.76 -10.50
CA ALA A 660 34.11 4.04 -9.08
C ALA A 660 34.20 5.54 -8.78
N ASN A 661 33.37 6.03 -7.87
CA ASN A 661 33.58 7.32 -7.22
C ASN A 661 34.63 7.17 -6.09
N ARG A 662 35.13 8.30 -5.60
CA ARG A 662 36.21 8.30 -4.61
C ARG A 662 35.81 7.63 -3.29
N ASP A 663 34.57 7.85 -2.85
CA ASP A 663 34.09 7.31 -1.58
C ASP A 663 33.91 5.79 -1.63
N ALA A 664 33.49 5.25 -2.78
CA ALA A 664 33.46 3.81 -3.00
C ALA A 664 34.86 3.19 -3.02
N LEU A 665 35.87 3.89 -3.58
CA LEU A 665 37.27 3.45 -3.51
C LEU A 665 37.82 3.49 -2.08
N LEU A 666 37.45 4.50 -1.29
CA LEU A 666 37.82 4.59 0.12
C LEU A 666 37.20 3.46 0.95
N LEU A 667 35.92 3.18 0.75
CA LEU A 667 35.23 2.05 1.37
C LEU A 667 35.85 0.70 0.94
N ALA A 668 36.20 0.55 -0.34
CA ALA A 668 36.84 -0.66 -0.83
C ALA A 668 38.22 -0.91 -0.22
N ASN A 669 39.00 0.15 0.05
CA ASN A 669 40.32 0.01 0.66
C ASN A 669 40.26 -0.60 2.07
N SER A 670 39.31 -0.16 2.90
CA SER A 670 39.08 -0.79 4.21
C SER A 670 38.46 -2.17 4.05
N SER A 671 37.54 -2.35 3.10
CA SER A 671 36.87 -3.63 2.84
C SER A 671 37.84 -4.75 2.43
N ILE A 672 38.83 -4.45 1.57
CA ILE A 672 39.88 -5.41 1.17
C ILE A 672 40.66 -5.91 2.40
N MET A 673 40.92 -5.06 3.39
CA MET A 673 41.61 -5.48 4.60
C MET A 673 40.81 -6.55 5.37
N TYR A 674 39.49 -6.36 5.51
CA TYR A 674 38.62 -7.38 6.11
C TYR A 674 38.61 -8.68 5.28
N GLU A 675 38.59 -8.59 3.95
CA GLU A 675 38.66 -9.75 3.05
C GLU A 675 39.95 -10.56 3.26
N LEU A 676 41.10 -9.89 3.21
CA LEU A 676 42.42 -10.53 3.34
C LEU A 676 42.63 -11.12 4.74
N ALA A 677 42.26 -10.38 5.79
CA ALA A 677 42.33 -10.87 7.17
C ALA A 677 41.46 -12.12 7.38
N THR A 678 40.26 -12.16 6.78
CA THR A 678 39.37 -13.33 6.82
C THR A 678 40.04 -14.55 6.17
N ASN A 679 40.63 -14.38 4.98
CA ASN A 679 41.35 -15.43 4.28
C ASN A 679 42.53 -15.98 5.09
N GLU A 680 43.31 -15.10 5.73
CA GLU A 680 44.44 -15.51 6.58
C GLU A 680 44.01 -16.28 7.83
N ILE A 681 42.92 -15.87 8.49
CA ILE A 681 42.34 -16.59 9.64
C ILE A 681 41.95 -18.01 9.22
N LEU A 682 41.24 -18.17 8.10
CA LEU A 682 40.84 -19.48 7.59
C LEU A 682 42.06 -20.35 7.23
N ASN A 683 43.04 -19.78 6.52
CA ASN A 683 44.26 -20.49 6.11
C ASN A 683 45.10 -20.94 7.33
N GLY A 684 45.22 -20.09 8.36
CA GLY A 684 45.92 -20.39 9.61
C GLY A 684 45.31 -21.59 10.36
N MET A 685 43.98 -21.69 10.39
CA MET A 685 43.28 -22.82 11.01
C MET A 685 43.45 -24.13 10.22
N HIS A 686 43.42 -24.08 8.89
CA HIS A 686 43.69 -25.26 8.06
C HIS A 686 45.13 -25.77 8.22
N GLY A 687 46.10 -24.87 8.44
CA GLY A 687 47.48 -25.20 8.77
C GLY A 687 47.62 -25.95 10.11
N LEU A 688 46.88 -25.54 11.15
CA LEU A 688 46.83 -26.22 12.45
C LEU A 688 46.24 -27.63 12.34
N ARG A 689 45.24 -27.82 11.47
CA ARG A 689 44.63 -29.13 11.16
C ARG A 689 45.62 -30.10 10.49
N ARG A 690 46.52 -29.60 9.64
CA ARG A 690 47.59 -30.41 9.01
C ARG A 690 48.74 -30.75 9.95
N ARG A 691 49.17 -29.82 10.83
CA ARG A 691 50.22 -30.11 11.84
C ARG A 691 49.79 -31.12 12.90
N LYS A 692 48.51 -31.14 13.30
CA LYS A 692 47.99 -32.13 14.26
C LYS A 692 47.91 -33.56 13.70
N ARG A 693 47.82 -33.75 12.37
CA ARG A 693 47.77 -35.08 11.74
C ARG A 693 49.11 -35.83 11.73
N GLN A 694 50.22 -35.19 12.10
CA GLN A 694 51.55 -35.83 12.12
C GLN A 694 52.05 -36.24 13.51
N ILE A 695 51.35 -35.92 14.62
CA ILE A 695 51.95 -36.02 15.97
C ILE A 695 51.17 -36.89 16.97
N PHE A 696 49.90 -37.24 16.80
CA PHE A 696 49.24 -38.17 17.74
C PHE A 696 48.19 -39.06 17.06
N ASP A 697 48.44 -40.37 17.10
CA ASP A 697 47.50 -41.45 16.79
C ASP A 697 47.03 -42.06 18.12
N SER A 698 46.08 -41.39 18.78
CA SER A 698 45.20 -41.93 19.83
C SER A 698 44.56 -40.77 20.61
N THR A 699 43.45 -40.23 20.13
CA THR A 699 42.35 -39.66 20.94
C THR A 699 41.27 -39.14 19.99
N GLU A 700 40.05 -39.20 20.49
CA GLU A 700 38.77 -39.04 19.80
C GLU A 700 38.63 -37.80 18.91
N ASN A 701 37.79 -37.94 17.89
CA ASN A 701 37.33 -36.91 16.99
C ASN A 701 36.62 -35.76 17.74
N VAL A 702 37.38 -34.80 18.27
CA VAL A 702 36.85 -33.56 18.90
C VAL A 702 36.71 -32.40 17.90
N LEU A 703 37.00 -32.61 16.60
CA LEU A 703 36.91 -31.56 15.55
C LEU A 703 36.12 -32.01 14.31
N GLY A 704 35.05 -32.79 14.53
CA GLY A 704 34.14 -33.31 13.49
C GLY A 704 32.86 -32.51 13.28
N GLY A 705 32.69 -31.33 13.88
CA GLY A 705 31.37 -30.67 13.98
C GLY A 705 30.99 -29.62 12.93
N PHE A 706 31.87 -29.21 12.01
CA PHE A 706 31.52 -28.21 10.99
C PHE A 706 31.54 -28.84 9.60
N PRO A 707 30.37 -29.17 9.01
CA PRO A 707 30.30 -29.83 7.72
C PRO A 707 30.71 -28.92 6.56
N ASN A 708 30.62 -27.59 6.73
CA ASN A 708 30.84 -26.60 5.67
C ASN A 708 31.75 -25.45 6.14
N SER A 709 32.68 -25.00 5.28
CA SER A 709 33.53 -23.82 5.51
C SER A 709 32.75 -22.52 5.66
N ASN A 710 31.53 -22.48 5.12
CA ASN A 710 30.68 -21.29 5.09
C ASN A 710 30.14 -20.95 6.49
N ASP A 711 29.80 -21.96 7.31
CA ASP A 711 29.24 -21.76 8.66
C ASP A 711 30.23 -21.04 9.59
N PHE A 712 31.54 -21.20 9.37
CA PHE A 712 32.57 -20.54 10.15
C PHE A 712 32.85 -19.11 9.67
N SER A 713 32.77 -18.86 8.36
CA SER A 713 32.95 -17.51 7.81
C SER A 713 31.85 -16.55 8.26
N ASP A 714 30.63 -17.06 8.49
CA ASP A 714 29.51 -16.27 9.01
C ASP A 714 29.68 -15.93 10.50
N LEU A 715 30.31 -16.81 11.28
CA LEU A 715 30.62 -16.54 12.70
C LEU A 715 31.66 -15.43 12.88
N LEU A 716 32.56 -15.24 11.90
CA LEU A 716 33.59 -14.20 11.94
C LEU A 716 33.03 -12.78 11.84
N GLN A 717 31.81 -12.58 11.33
CA GLN A 717 31.17 -11.25 11.22
C GLN A 717 31.00 -10.55 12.57
N ASN A 718 30.91 -11.32 13.67
CA ASN A 718 30.76 -10.79 15.02
C ASN A 718 32.12 -10.44 15.69
N VAL A 719 33.24 -10.71 15.03
CA VAL A 719 34.58 -10.44 15.58
C VAL A 719 35.02 -9.04 15.18
N ASP A 720 35.09 -8.15 16.17
CA ASP A 720 35.54 -6.78 15.95
C ASP A 720 37.08 -6.69 15.89
N ILE A 721 37.60 -6.31 14.74
CA ILE A 721 39.02 -6.02 14.53
C ILE A 721 39.31 -4.52 14.36
N SER A 722 38.32 -3.64 14.59
CA SER A 722 38.46 -2.19 14.44
C SER A 722 39.61 -1.63 15.30
N GLY A 723 39.86 -2.20 16.48
CA GLY A 723 40.98 -1.84 17.36
C GLY A 723 42.37 -2.10 16.77
N PHE A 724 42.49 -2.92 15.72
CA PHE A 724 43.75 -3.20 15.02
C PHE A 724 43.94 -2.34 13.76
N LEU A 725 42.88 -1.67 13.27
CA LEU A 725 42.92 -0.87 12.04
C LEU A 725 43.26 0.59 12.36
N HIS A 726 44.46 1.03 11.97
CA HIS A 726 44.86 2.44 12.13
C HIS A 726 44.14 3.33 11.12
N ASN A 727 43.20 4.14 11.60
CA ASN A 727 42.43 5.10 10.79
C ASN A 727 43.30 6.28 10.33
N HIS A 728 43.94 6.16 9.16
CA HIS A 728 44.43 7.32 8.43
C HIS A 728 43.49 7.64 7.27
N LYS A 729 42.66 8.69 7.42
CA LYS A 729 41.96 9.30 6.29
C LYS A 729 43.00 10.02 5.41
N PRO A 730 43.20 9.62 4.13
CA PRO A 730 44.12 10.33 3.26
C PRO A 730 43.49 11.67 2.83
N THR A 731 44.04 12.76 3.35
CA THR A 731 43.72 14.14 2.96
C THR A 731 44.46 14.48 1.66
N ASN A 732 43.71 14.74 0.59
CA ASN A 732 44.23 15.47 -0.56
C ASN A 732 43.15 16.45 -1.04
N HIS A 733 43.47 17.75 -1.07
CA HIS A 733 42.55 18.89 -0.91
C HIS A 733 42.09 19.56 -2.23
N GLU A 734 42.20 18.90 -3.39
CA GLU A 734 41.97 19.56 -4.69
C GLU A 734 40.67 19.18 -5.41
N GLU A 735 39.80 18.32 -4.83
CA GLU A 735 38.49 17.99 -5.40
C GLU A 735 37.37 18.22 -4.36
N VAL A 736 36.20 18.68 -4.82
CA VAL A 736 35.06 19.07 -3.97
C VAL A 736 34.69 17.93 -3.02
N GLN A 737 35.01 18.14 -1.74
CA GLN A 737 34.77 17.15 -0.68
C GLN A 737 33.28 17.19 -0.33
N CYS A 738 32.55 16.15 -0.72
CA CYS A 738 31.13 16.02 -0.38
C CYS A 738 30.99 15.60 1.08
N PRO A 739 30.21 16.31 1.90
CA PRO A 739 29.97 15.89 3.27
C PRO A 739 29.28 14.53 3.26
N VAL A 740 29.77 13.57 4.06
CA VAL A 740 29.04 12.33 4.31
C VAL A 740 27.81 12.70 5.14
N ASP A 741 26.63 12.30 4.67
CA ASP A 741 25.37 12.48 5.40
C ASP A 741 25.36 11.54 6.61
N ASP A 742 26.02 11.98 7.69
CA ASP A 742 26.01 11.34 9.01
C ASP A 742 25.30 12.22 10.05
N SER A 743 24.60 13.27 9.59
CA SER A 743 23.81 14.13 10.46
C SER A 743 22.67 13.35 11.13
N PRO A 744 22.26 13.74 12.36
CA PRO A 744 21.06 13.21 12.99
C PRO A 744 19.86 13.34 12.06
N CYS A 745 18.99 12.34 12.05
CA CYS A 745 17.78 12.38 11.25
C CYS A 745 16.82 13.44 11.77
N ASP A 746 16.36 14.32 10.89
CA ASP A 746 15.26 15.23 11.17
C ASP A 746 13.94 14.57 10.72
N PRO A 747 13.09 14.09 11.65
CA PRO A 747 11.82 13.47 11.29
C PRO A 747 10.78 14.47 10.75
N THR A 748 11.07 15.78 10.80
CA THR A 748 10.14 16.84 10.38
C THR A 748 10.37 17.30 8.94
N THR A 749 11.50 16.94 8.32
CA THR A 749 11.72 17.27 6.91
C THR A 749 10.74 16.51 6.00
N PRO A 750 10.00 17.19 5.12
CA PRO A 750 9.10 16.54 4.17
C PRO A 750 9.86 15.94 2.97
N TYR A 751 11.17 16.18 2.87
CA TYR A 751 12.01 15.76 1.76
C TYR A 751 12.99 14.68 2.18
N ARG A 752 13.11 13.65 1.34
CA ARG A 752 14.13 12.62 1.48
C ARG A 752 15.52 13.22 1.24
N THR A 753 16.53 12.66 1.91
CA THR A 753 17.93 12.97 1.59
C THR A 753 18.30 12.33 0.25
N LEU A 754 19.25 12.93 -0.47
CA LEU A 754 19.71 12.42 -1.77
C LEU A 754 20.52 11.12 -1.64
N SER A 755 21.21 10.96 -0.51
CA SER A 755 21.96 9.73 -0.19
C SER A 755 21.07 8.58 0.26
N GLY A 756 19.78 8.81 0.50
CA GLY A 756 18.87 7.84 1.11
C GLY A 756 19.10 7.64 2.61
N HIS A 757 20.03 8.38 3.23
CA HIS A 757 20.21 8.42 4.68
C HIS A 757 18.91 8.89 5.37
N CYS A 758 18.55 8.26 6.49
CA CYS A 758 17.28 8.52 7.19
C CYS A 758 15.99 8.11 6.45
N ASN A 759 16.06 7.40 5.31
CA ASN A 759 14.87 6.70 4.79
C ASN A 759 14.37 5.62 5.76
N ASN A 760 15.25 5.10 6.61
CA ASN A 760 14.91 4.33 7.79
C ASN A 760 15.32 5.11 9.06
N LEU A 761 14.37 5.71 9.77
CA LEU A 761 14.65 6.55 10.95
C LEU A 761 15.21 5.75 12.15
N ARG A 762 14.95 4.44 12.23
CA ARG A 762 15.47 3.57 13.30
C ARG A 762 16.92 3.15 13.03
N ASN A 763 17.21 2.84 11.77
CA ASN A 763 18.54 2.47 11.30
C ASN A 763 18.91 3.34 10.08
N PRO A 764 19.36 4.59 10.31
CA PRO A 764 19.61 5.59 9.26
C PRO A 764 20.47 5.14 8.07
N PRO A 765 21.50 4.28 8.23
CA PRO A 765 22.34 3.87 7.10
C PRO A 765 21.73 2.76 6.23
N LEU A 766 20.59 2.14 6.59
CA LEU A 766 20.07 1.04 5.78
C LEU A 766 19.57 1.52 4.40
N GLY A 767 20.15 0.95 3.35
CA GLY A 767 19.81 1.26 1.96
C GLY A 767 20.34 2.59 1.45
N LYS A 768 21.17 3.32 2.23
CA LYS A 768 21.81 4.55 1.77
C LYS A 768 22.88 4.24 0.71
N SER A 769 23.23 5.23 -0.12
CA SER A 769 24.35 5.13 -1.05
C SER A 769 25.64 4.72 -0.34
N LEU A 770 26.53 3.99 -1.01
CA LEU A 770 27.79 3.48 -0.46
C LEU A 770 27.60 2.47 0.69
N THR A 771 26.53 1.67 0.61
CA THR A 771 26.32 0.49 1.47
C THR A 771 26.32 -0.79 0.64
N THR A 772 26.35 -1.95 1.29
CA THR A 772 26.35 -3.24 0.59
C THR A 772 24.96 -3.62 0.09
N PHE A 773 24.89 -4.41 -0.98
CA PHE A 773 23.61 -4.96 -1.45
C PHE A 773 22.98 -5.87 -0.39
N ALA A 774 21.66 -5.76 -0.23
CA ALA A 774 20.89 -6.72 0.54
C ALA A 774 20.83 -8.05 -0.22
N ARG A 775 21.16 -9.15 0.45
CA ARG A 775 21.06 -10.50 -0.11
C ARG A 775 19.82 -11.22 0.41
N LEU A 776 19.17 -11.96 -0.49
CA LEU A 776 18.10 -12.90 -0.11
C LEU A 776 18.64 -14.24 0.40
N LEU A 777 19.87 -14.59 0.02
CA LEU A 777 20.56 -15.83 0.40
C LEU A 777 22.04 -15.54 0.70
N PRO A 778 22.70 -16.31 1.60
CA PRO A 778 24.12 -16.15 1.87
C PRO A 778 25.01 -16.26 0.62
N PRO A 779 26.16 -15.58 0.58
CA PRO A 779 27.12 -15.68 -0.52
C PRO A 779 27.75 -17.08 -0.62
N ALA A 780 28.05 -17.51 -1.85
CA ALA A 780 28.59 -18.85 -2.14
C ALA A 780 29.90 -18.76 -2.94
N TYR A 781 30.97 -18.32 -2.29
CA TYR A 781 32.33 -18.29 -2.86
C TYR A 781 32.99 -19.68 -2.81
N GLU A 782 33.90 -19.95 -3.75
CA GLU A 782 34.60 -21.24 -3.85
C GLU A 782 35.43 -21.55 -2.60
N ASP A 783 36.03 -20.52 -2.00
CA ASP A 783 36.83 -20.60 -0.77
C ASP A 783 36.03 -20.17 0.48
N GLY A 784 34.73 -19.90 0.34
CA GLY A 784 33.87 -19.38 1.41
C GLY A 784 34.05 -17.89 1.70
N VAL A 785 35.02 -17.19 1.08
CA VAL A 785 35.31 -15.78 1.39
C VAL A 785 35.17 -14.90 0.17
N SER A 786 35.95 -15.10 -0.89
CA SER A 786 35.93 -14.17 -2.01
C SER A 786 36.25 -14.80 -3.36
N LYS A 787 36.79 -16.01 -3.44
CA LYS A 787 37.13 -16.62 -4.72
C LYS A 787 35.87 -16.93 -5.54
N PRO A 788 35.77 -16.44 -6.80
CA PRO A 788 34.64 -16.75 -7.65
C PRO A 788 34.43 -18.25 -7.81
N ARG A 789 33.18 -18.69 -7.79
CA ARG A 789 32.81 -20.10 -7.99
C ARG A 789 33.28 -20.57 -9.37
N ALA A 790 34.10 -21.60 -9.40
CA ALA A 790 34.67 -22.18 -10.61
C ALA A 790 34.32 -23.67 -10.77
N MET A 791 34.00 -24.35 -9.68
CA MET A 791 33.63 -25.76 -9.68
C MET A 791 32.13 -25.95 -9.45
N SER A 792 31.59 -27.02 -10.01
CA SER A 792 30.25 -27.51 -9.73
C SER A 792 30.23 -28.33 -8.43
N VAL A 793 29.03 -28.66 -7.96
CA VAL A 793 28.83 -29.54 -6.79
C VAL A 793 29.41 -30.94 -6.96
N THR A 794 29.68 -31.39 -8.19
CA THR A 794 30.32 -32.67 -8.50
C THR A 794 31.83 -32.55 -8.68
N GLY A 795 32.40 -31.36 -8.49
CA GLY A 795 33.83 -31.09 -8.62
C GLY A 795 34.32 -30.88 -10.06
N VAL A 796 33.43 -30.87 -11.06
CA VAL A 796 33.80 -30.53 -12.45
C VAL A 796 33.77 -29.01 -12.69
N PRO A 797 34.63 -28.46 -13.55
CA PRO A 797 34.62 -27.03 -13.88
C PRO A 797 33.27 -26.56 -14.43
N LEU A 798 32.84 -25.37 -14.01
CA LEU A 798 31.63 -24.75 -14.54
C LEU A 798 31.78 -24.41 -16.03
N PRO A 799 30.70 -24.49 -16.82
CA PRO A 799 30.73 -24.12 -18.22
C PRO A 799 31.17 -22.67 -18.42
N ASN A 800 31.86 -22.41 -19.52
CA ASN A 800 32.27 -21.06 -19.89
C ASN A 800 31.04 -20.14 -20.03
N PRO A 801 31.03 -18.93 -19.41
CA PRO A 801 29.88 -18.02 -19.46
C PRO A 801 29.43 -17.66 -20.88
N ARG A 802 30.37 -17.57 -21.84
CA ARG A 802 30.05 -17.30 -23.25
C ARG A 802 29.29 -18.45 -23.89
N VAL A 803 29.65 -19.70 -23.60
CA VAL A 803 28.91 -20.88 -24.11
C VAL A 803 27.48 -20.84 -23.60
N ILE A 804 27.28 -20.57 -22.31
CA ILE A 804 25.96 -20.42 -21.70
C ILE A 804 25.16 -19.31 -22.41
N SER A 805 25.76 -18.13 -22.58
CA SER A 805 25.13 -16.99 -23.26
C SER A 805 24.68 -17.34 -24.69
N THR A 806 25.54 -17.97 -25.49
CA THR A 806 25.22 -18.32 -26.88
C THR A 806 24.21 -19.46 -27.03
N VAL A 807 24.13 -20.37 -26.05
CA VAL A 807 23.20 -21.51 -26.08
C VAL A 807 21.82 -21.10 -25.58
N ILE A 808 21.74 -20.32 -24.50
CA ILE A 808 20.47 -19.90 -23.89
C ILE A 808 19.83 -18.76 -24.67
N HIS A 809 20.64 -17.81 -25.16
CA HIS A 809 20.18 -16.66 -25.93
C HIS A 809 20.75 -16.75 -27.35
N PRO A 810 20.20 -17.65 -28.20
CA PRO A 810 20.60 -17.71 -29.59
C PRO A 810 20.24 -16.38 -30.27
N ASP A 811 21.05 -15.95 -31.22
CA ASP A 811 20.86 -14.70 -31.98
C ASP A 811 19.72 -14.87 -33.00
N ILE A 812 18.51 -15.06 -32.49
CA ILE A 812 17.28 -15.26 -33.24
C ILE A 812 16.32 -14.12 -32.86
N SER A 813 15.86 -13.39 -33.87
CA SER A 813 14.85 -12.35 -33.68
C SER A 813 13.51 -13.00 -33.32
N ASN A 814 13.15 -12.99 -32.04
CA ASN A 814 11.85 -13.46 -31.55
C ASN A 814 11.16 -12.32 -30.78
N LEU A 815 10.35 -11.56 -31.51
CA LEU A 815 9.69 -10.37 -30.96
C LEU A 815 8.50 -10.78 -30.08
N HIS A 816 8.44 -10.20 -28.88
CA HIS A 816 7.32 -10.42 -27.96
C HIS A 816 6.05 -9.75 -28.49
N ASN A 817 4.96 -10.49 -28.68
CA ASN A 817 3.73 -9.99 -29.32
C ASN A 817 2.92 -8.97 -28.48
N ARG A 818 3.19 -8.88 -27.17
CA ARG A 818 2.46 -8.00 -26.22
C ARG A 818 3.23 -6.76 -25.76
N TYR A 819 4.56 -6.82 -25.72
CA TYR A 819 5.37 -5.83 -25.02
C TYR A 819 6.27 -5.09 -26.01
N THR A 820 6.34 -3.77 -25.87
CA THR A 820 7.23 -2.93 -26.67
C THR A 820 8.61 -2.86 -26.02
N LEU A 821 9.61 -2.38 -26.78
CA LEU A 821 10.97 -2.13 -26.27
C LEU A 821 11.01 -1.17 -25.06
N MET A 822 9.94 -0.40 -24.82
CA MET A 822 9.84 0.49 -23.66
C MET A 822 9.92 -0.26 -22.33
N VAL A 823 9.51 -1.53 -22.26
CA VAL A 823 9.63 -2.34 -21.04
C VAL A 823 11.10 -2.52 -20.65
N MET A 824 11.95 -2.89 -21.62
CA MET A 824 13.39 -3.04 -21.38
C MET A 824 14.03 -1.70 -21.06
N GLN A 825 13.64 -0.64 -21.78
CA GLN A 825 14.21 0.70 -21.56
C GLN A 825 13.89 1.26 -20.17
N PHE A 826 12.65 1.10 -19.72
CA PHE A 826 12.22 1.56 -18.40
C PHE A 826 12.83 0.69 -17.30
N ALA A 827 13.02 -0.62 -17.54
CA ALA A 827 13.73 -1.50 -16.62
C ALA A 827 15.19 -1.09 -16.41
N GLN A 828 15.92 -0.72 -17.48
CA GLN A 828 17.29 -0.17 -17.35
C GLN A 828 17.29 1.13 -16.55
N PHE A 829 16.35 2.03 -16.83
CA PHE A 829 16.24 3.30 -16.09
C PHE A 829 15.97 3.07 -14.59
N LEU A 830 15.18 2.05 -14.25
CA LEU A 830 14.89 1.66 -12.87
C LEU A 830 16.10 1.02 -12.17
N ASP A 831 16.81 0.14 -12.88
CA ASP A 831 18.05 -0.46 -12.37
C ASP A 831 19.07 0.63 -12.02
N HIS A 832 19.18 1.65 -12.88
CA HIS A 832 20.10 2.76 -12.66
C HIS A 832 19.69 3.67 -11.50
N ASP A 833 18.45 3.58 -11.02
CA ASP A 833 17.99 4.31 -9.83
C ASP A 833 18.38 3.58 -8.54
N MET A 834 18.41 2.25 -8.56
CA MET A 834 18.57 1.42 -7.37
C MET A 834 19.95 0.78 -7.23
N THR A 835 20.70 0.66 -8.32
CA THR A 835 21.93 -0.15 -8.35
C THR A 835 23.03 0.54 -9.16
N MET A 836 24.22 0.59 -8.56
CA MET A 836 25.48 0.89 -9.25
C MET A 836 26.58 0.10 -8.56
N THR A 837 27.12 -0.91 -9.25
CA THR A 837 28.23 -1.71 -8.72
C THR A 837 29.54 -1.34 -9.41
N PRO A 838 30.38 -0.49 -8.80
CA PRO A 838 31.62 -0.03 -9.42
C PRO A 838 32.71 -1.11 -9.48
N ILE A 839 33.70 -0.91 -10.35
CA ILE A 839 34.92 -1.74 -10.45
C ILE A 839 36.17 -0.98 -9.96
N HIS A 840 37.25 -1.71 -9.68
CA HIS A 840 38.52 -1.12 -9.23
C HIS A 840 39.15 -0.19 -10.28
N LYS A 841 39.81 0.87 -9.81
CA LYS A 841 40.72 1.69 -10.62
C LYS A 841 42.17 1.28 -10.34
N GLY A 842 43.03 1.42 -11.33
CA GLY A 842 44.48 1.30 -11.15
C GLY A 842 45.09 2.58 -10.57
N PHE A 843 46.42 2.59 -10.48
CA PHE A 843 47.17 3.76 -10.02
C PHE A 843 46.80 5.03 -10.83
N GLN A 844 46.70 6.18 -10.16
CA GLN A 844 46.24 7.46 -10.73
C GLN A 844 44.91 7.37 -11.51
N GLU A 845 43.93 6.63 -10.98
CA GLU A 845 42.62 6.45 -11.61
C GLU A 845 42.65 5.84 -13.03
N SER A 846 43.75 5.18 -13.39
CA SER A 846 43.87 4.50 -14.68
C SER A 846 42.92 3.29 -14.79
N ILE A 847 42.54 2.92 -16.01
CA ILE A 847 41.67 1.77 -16.27
C ILE A 847 42.54 0.52 -16.48
N PRO A 848 42.51 -0.50 -15.60
CA PRO A 848 43.31 -1.71 -15.77
C PRO A 848 42.92 -2.49 -17.04
N SER A 849 43.91 -2.90 -17.84
CA SER A 849 43.65 -3.68 -19.06
C SER A 849 43.46 -5.17 -18.78
N CYS A 850 42.25 -5.57 -18.37
CA CYS A 850 41.93 -6.97 -18.05
C CYS A 850 41.69 -7.86 -19.28
N ARG A 851 42.23 -7.53 -20.46
CA ARG A 851 41.95 -8.27 -21.72
C ARG A 851 42.79 -9.54 -21.87
N SER A 852 44.01 -9.54 -21.36
CA SER A 852 44.86 -10.73 -21.41
C SER A 852 44.38 -11.77 -20.40
N CYS A 853 44.40 -13.05 -20.74
CA CYS A 853 43.92 -14.11 -19.84
C CYS A 853 44.76 -14.25 -18.56
N ASP A 854 45.99 -13.74 -18.55
CA ASP A 854 46.89 -13.71 -17.40
C ASP A 854 46.83 -12.40 -16.60
N SER A 855 45.93 -11.48 -16.96
CA SER A 855 45.77 -10.18 -16.29
C SER A 855 45.51 -10.23 -14.78
N PRO A 856 44.93 -11.29 -14.16
CA PRO A 856 44.89 -11.39 -12.70
C PRO A 856 46.28 -11.34 -12.04
N ARG A 857 47.31 -11.80 -12.74
CA ARG A 857 48.69 -11.85 -12.25
C ARG A 857 49.56 -10.73 -12.79
N THR A 858 49.26 -10.27 -14.01
CA THR A 858 50.11 -9.33 -14.75
C THR A 858 49.62 -7.89 -14.71
N VAL A 859 48.35 -7.64 -14.39
CA VAL A 859 47.76 -6.29 -14.44
C VAL A 859 47.14 -5.92 -13.10
N HIS A 860 46.20 -6.73 -12.60
CA HIS A 860 45.52 -6.45 -11.35
C HIS A 860 44.82 -7.73 -10.81
N PRO A 861 44.92 -8.08 -9.51
CA PRO A 861 44.34 -9.30 -8.93
C PRO A 861 42.83 -9.46 -9.15
N GLU A 862 42.10 -8.34 -9.20
CA GLU A 862 40.65 -8.32 -9.41
C GLU A 862 40.25 -8.43 -10.88
N CYS A 863 41.20 -8.47 -11.82
CA CYS A 863 40.84 -8.89 -13.17
C CYS A 863 40.36 -10.35 -13.11
N ASN A 864 39.28 -10.67 -13.81
CA ASN A 864 38.73 -12.01 -13.91
C ASN A 864 38.33 -12.34 -15.36
N PRO A 865 39.29 -12.31 -16.31
CA PRO A 865 39.02 -12.57 -17.71
C PRO A 865 38.62 -14.03 -17.92
N PHE A 866 37.68 -14.26 -18.83
CA PHE A 866 37.30 -15.62 -19.24
C PHE A 866 37.55 -15.82 -20.74
N PRO A 867 38.03 -17.01 -21.16
CA PRO A 867 38.46 -17.22 -22.53
C PRO A 867 37.29 -17.26 -23.50
N VAL A 868 37.52 -16.82 -24.74
CA VAL A 868 36.60 -17.07 -25.85
C VAL A 868 36.59 -18.58 -26.11
N PRO A 869 35.41 -19.25 -26.14
CA PRO A 869 35.34 -20.69 -26.39
C PRO A 869 35.72 -21.02 -27.86
N PRO A 870 36.21 -22.24 -28.13
CA PRO A 870 36.40 -22.70 -29.51
C PRO A 870 35.05 -22.74 -30.26
N GLY A 871 35.04 -22.29 -31.51
CA GLY A 871 33.82 -22.31 -32.35
C GLY A 871 32.80 -21.22 -32.03
N ASP A 872 33.19 -20.17 -31.28
CA ASP A 872 32.37 -18.96 -31.19
C ASP A 872 32.17 -18.36 -32.58
N HIS A 873 30.91 -18.10 -32.95
CA HIS A 873 30.55 -17.63 -34.29
C HIS A 873 30.92 -16.16 -34.53
N TYR A 874 31.21 -15.40 -33.48
CA TYR A 874 31.45 -13.96 -33.56
C TYR A 874 32.89 -13.58 -33.16
N TYR A 875 33.40 -14.10 -32.04
CA TYR A 875 34.74 -13.75 -31.53
C TYR A 875 35.78 -14.80 -31.88
N PRO A 876 36.97 -14.43 -32.41
CA PRO A 876 38.03 -15.39 -32.64
C PRO A 876 38.64 -15.88 -31.32
N THR A 877 38.94 -17.19 -31.23
CA THR A 877 39.54 -17.80 -30.03
C THR A 877 40.98 -17.34 -29.77
N VAL A 878 41.69 -16.94 -30.83
CA VAL A 878 43.06 -16.43 -30.78
C VAL A 878 43.17 -15.11 -31.54
N ASN A 879 44.03 -14.22 -31.07
CA ASN A 879 44.34 -12.99 -31.78
C ASN A 879 45.22 -13.31 -32.99
N VAL A 880 44.74 -12.95 -34.18
CA VAL A 880 45.41 -13.24 -35.46
C VAL A 880 46.79 -12.57 -35.55
N SER A 881 46.97 -11.41 -34.91
CA SER A 881 48.21 -10.64 -34.98
C SER A 881 49.26 -11.04 -33.94
N SER A 882 48.85 -11.53 -32.77
CA SER A 882 49.78 -11.85 -31.65
C SER A 882 49.87 -13.33 -31.31
N GLY A 883 49.00 -14.19 -31.86
CA GLY A 883 48.92 -15.61 -31.51
C GLY A 883 48.42 -15.89 -30.09
N ALA A 884 48.16 -14.85 -29.29
CA ALA A 884 47.70 -14.98 -27.92
C ALA A 884 46.21 -15.40 -27.86
N ARG A 885 45.87 -16.16 -26.82
CA ARG A 885 44.47 -16.53 -26.54
C ARG A 885 43.63 -15.30 -26.26
N MET A 886 42.46 -15.21 -26.89
CA MET A 886 41.52 -14.12 -26.65
C MET A 886 40.68 -14.41 -25.41
N CYS A 887 40.57 -13.41 -24.52
CA CYS A 887 39.68 -13.42 -23.38
C CYS A 887 38.74 -12.21 -23.42
N PHE A 888 37.55 -12.38 -22.85
CA PHE A 888 36.66 -11.26 -22.54
C PHE A 888 37.21 -10.50 -21.35
N PRO A 889 37.44 -9.18 -21.48
CA PRO A 889 37.88 -8.37 -20.37
C PRO A 889 36.78 -8.29 -19.32
N SER A 890 37.10 -8.67 -18.10
CA SER A 890 36.20 -8.59 -16.95
C SER A 890 37.00 -8.27 -15.71
N MET A 891 36.43 -7.43 -14.85
CA MET A 891 37.00 -7.02 -13.58
C MET A 891 35.94 -7.19 -12.51
N ARG A 892 36.36 -7.62 -11.32
CA ARG A 892 35.46 -7.82 -10.19
C ARG A 892 34.98 -6.48 -9.62
N SER A 893 33.72 -6.49 -9.19
CA SER A 893 33.08 -5.41 -8.46
C SER A 893 33.80 -5.06 -7.16
N LEU A 894 33.79 -3.79 -6.78
CA LEU A 894 34.39 -3.33 -5.52
C LEU A 894 33.77 -4.03 -4.30
N PRO A 895 34.60 -4.46 -3.33
CA PRO A 895 34.12 -4.95 -2.05
C PRO A 895 33.63 -3.78 -1.17
N GLY A 896 32.61 -4.02 -0.36
CA GLY A 896 32.00 -3.04 0.54
C GLY A 896 31.75 -3.56 1.97
N GLN A 897 32.18 -4.78 2.32
CA GLN A 897 32.05 -5.29 3.68
C GLN A 897 32.82 -4.43 4.69
N GLN A 898 32.27 -4.31 5.89
CA GLN A 898 32.87 -3.57 7.01
C GLN A 898 33.16 -4.46 8.22
N GLN A 899 33.03 -5.78 8.06
CA GLN A 899 33.25 -6.81 9.07
C GLN A 899 34.00 -7.98 8.43
N LEU A 900 34.64 -8.83 9.26
CA LEU A 900 35.23 -10.08 8.78
C LEU A 900 34.14 -11.00 8.21
N GLY A 901 34.49 -11.87 7.26
CA GLY A 901 33.55 -12.77 6.61
C GLY A 901 33.55 -12.65 5.09
N PRO A 902 32.52 -13.19 4.41
CA PRO A 902 32.49 -13.28 2.96
C PRO A 902 32.37 -11.91 2.29
N ARG A 903 32.88 -11.82 1.06
CA ARG A 903 32.93 -10.59 0.29
C ARG A 903 31.55 -10.05 -0.05
N GLU A 904 31.31 -8.79 0.26
CA GLU A 904 30.08 -8.07 -0.11
C GLU A 904 30.34 -6.99 -1.15
N GLN A 905 29.37 -6.73 -2.04
CA GLN A 905 29.53 -5.72 -3.10
C GLN A 905 28.94 -4.38 -2.67
N VAL A 906 29.66 -3.30 -2.92
CA VAL A 906 29.18 -1.93 -2.69
C VAL A 906 28.13 -1.55 -3.74
N ASN A 907 27.05 -0.92 -3.27
CA ASN A 907 26.12 -0.17 -4.09
C ASN A 907 26.47 1.32 -3.98
N GLN A 908 26.93 1.92 -5.08
CA GLN A 908 27.23 3.36 -5.14
C GLN A 908 25.96 4.21 -5.15
N ASN A 909 24.86 3.69 -5.70
CA ASN A 909 23.56 4.37 -5.70
C ASN A 909 22.78 4.00 -4.43
N THR A 910 21.66 4.68 -4.19
CA THR A 910 20.76 4.34 -3.10
C THR A 910 20.00 3.05 -3.42
N GLY A 911 19.54 2.31 -2.41
CA GLY A 911 18.68 1.13 -2.60
C GLY A 911 17.21 1.46 -2.84
N PHE A 912 16.87 2.70 -3.19
CA PHE A 912 15.50 3.20 -3.22
C PHE A 912 15.10 3.70 -4.60
N LEU A 913 13.79 3.77 -4.85
CA LEU A 913 13.23 4.48 -5.99
C LEU A 913 13.06 5.96 -5.63
N ASP A 914 14.14 6.72 -5.77
CA ASP A 914 14.22 8.13 -5.38
C ASP A 914 14.62 9.06 -6.55
N ALA A 915 14.72 8.52 -7.76
CA ALA A 915 15.18 9.23 -8.94
C ALA A 915 16.61 9.80 -8.78
N SER A 916 17.48 9.14 -8.00
CA SER A 916 18.93 9.38 -8.01
C SER A 916 19.52 9.32 -9.42
N VAL A 917 18.94 8.53 -10.32
CA VAL A 917 19.29 8.50 -11.75
C VAL A 917 19.09 9.85 -12.48
N VAL A 918 18.22 10.71 -11.93
CA VAL A 918 17.94 12.08 -12.41
C VAL A 918 18.63 13.14 -11.57
N TYR A 919 18.57 13.00 -10.24
CA TYR A 919 18.97 14.03 -9.28
C TYR A 919 20.37 13.83 -8.68
N GLY A 920 20.95 12.64 -8.82
CA GLY A 920 22.19 12.24 -8.17
C GLY A 920 21.96 11.56 -6.83
N GLU A 921 22.91 10.72 -6.44
CA GLU A 921 22.96 9.96 -5.19
C GLU A 921 23.48 10.78 -4.01
N ASN A 922 23.89 12.03 -4.23
CA ASN A 922 24.36 12.93 -3.17
C ASN A 922 24.14 14.40 -3.53
N SER A 923 24.30 15.26 -2.53
CA SER A 923 24.09 16.71 -2.65
C SER A 923 25.02 17.39 -3.65
N CYS A 924 26.26 16.91 -3.82
CA CYS A 924 27.20 17.48 -4.79
C CYS A 924 26.76 17.25 -6.24
N ILE A 925 26.39 16.02 -6.60
CA ILE A 925 25.91 15.69 -7.95
C ILE A 925 24.64 16.50 -8.24
N CYS A 926 23.71 16.54 -7.30
CA CYS A 926 22.50 17.34 -7.42
C CYS A 926 22.81 18.83 -7.65
N ASN A 927 23.78 19.41 -6.92
CA ASN A 927 24.17 20.80 -7.08
C ASN A 927 24.77 21.10 -8.47
N ILE A 928 25.48 20.15 -9.08
CA ILE A 928 26.01 20.29 -10.45
C ILE A 928 24.88 20.24 -11.48
N LEU A 929 23.87 19.40 -11.25
CA LEU A 929 22.73 19.19 -12.14
C LEU A 929 21.62 20.22 -11.95
N ARG A 930 21.62 20.96 -10.84
CA ARG A 930 20.63 21.99 -10.53
C ARG A 930 20.94 23.29 -11.25
N GLY A 931 19.90 23.89 -11.84
CA GLY A 931 19.90 25.24 -12.40
C GLY A 931 19.26 26.26 -11.45
N PHE A 932 19.24 27.52 -11.87
CA PHE A 932 18.65 28.60 -11.07
C PHE A 932 17.13 28.46 -10.91
N ASN A 933 16.59 29.06 -9.86
CA ASN A 933 15.15 29.12 -9.58
C ASN A 933 14.46 27.77 -9.39
N GLY A 934 15.20 26.72 -9.02
CA GLY A 934 14.64 25.38 -8.81
C GLY A 934 14.42 24.58 -10.10
N ARG A 935 15.00 25.02 -11.23
CA ARG A 935 15.12 24.20 -12.44
C ARG A 935 16.28 23.23 -12.31
N MET A 936 16.25 22.16 -13.08
CA MET A 936 17.42 21.39 -13.46
C MET A 936 18.14 22.05 -14.64
N ASN A 937 19.46 21.97 -14.63
CA ASN A 937 20.35 22.46 -15.67
C ASN A 937 20.12 21.68 -16.98
N VAL A 938 20.13 22.38 -18.10
CA VAL A 938 19.83 21.81 -19.42
C VAL A 938 20.66 22.46 -20.51
N THR A 939 20.93 21.72 -21.57
CA THR A 939 21.54 22.27 -22.79
C THR A 939 20.43 22.68 -23.76
N SER A 940 20.23 23.98 -23.97
CA SER A 940 19.23 24.48 -24.90
C SER A 940 19.57 24.16 -26.35
N ASN A 941 18.62 23.58 -27.07
CA ASN A 941 18.81 23.20 -28.47
C ASN A 941 18.39 24.34 -29.41
N SER A 942 19.37 24.98 -30.04
CA SER A 942 19.19 26.17 -30.90
C SER A 942 18.43 25.93 -32.21
N ARG A 943 18.14 24.67 -32.60
CA ARG A 943 17.42 24.32 -33.84
C ARG A 943 15.98 23.84 -33.61
N ARG A 944 15.15 24.65 -32.93
CA ARG A 944 13.72 24.34 -32.59
C ARG A 944 13.53 23.02 -31.81
N GLY A 945 14.58 22.48 -31.20
CA GLY A 945 14.52 21.26 -30.40
C GLY A 945 14.19 21.55 -28.94
N ARG A 946 13.55 20.60 -28.27
CA ARG A 946 13.35 20.65 -26.81
C ARG A 946 14.71 20.50 -26.08
N ASP A 947 14.79 21.02 -24.86
CA ASP A 947 16.01 21.03 -24.01
C ASP A 947 16.64 19.65 -23.82
N LEU A 948 17.96 19.53 -23.85
CA LEU A 948 18.67 18.26 -23.65
C LEU A 948 19.32 18.21 -22.26
N LEU A 949 19.82 17.04 -21.87
CA LEU A 949 20.68 16.91 -20.69
C LEU A 949 21.86 17.92 -20.74
N PRO A 950 22.37 18.35 -19.58
CA PRO A 950 23.58 19.15 -19.53
C PRO A 950 24.76 18.39 -20.15
N GLN A 951 25.71 19.12 -20.73
CA GLN A 951 26.85 18.56 -21.43
C GLN A 951 28.15 18.89 -20.69
N SER A 952 29.10 17.95 -20.68
CA SER A 952 30.44 18.15 -20.12
C SER A 952 31.53 17.63 -21.06
N SER A 953 32.66 18.34 -21.09
CA SER A 953 33.90 17.94 -21.76
C SER A 953 34.88 17.18 -20.85
N THR A 954 34.53 16.99 -19.57
CA THR A 954 35.43 16.40 -18.56
C THR A 954 35.51 14.87 -18.59
N HIS A 955 34.73 14.21 -19.46
CA HIS A 955 34.64 12.76 -19.55
C HIS A 955 35.57 12.22 -20.65
N PRO A 956 36.72 11.62 -20.33
CA PRO A 956 37.73 11.19 -21.31
C PRO A 956 37.24 10.08 -22.26
N GLU A 957 36.29 9.26 -21.82
CA GLU A 957 35.63 8.19 -22.57
C GLU A 957 34.71 8.71 -23.69
N CYS A 958 34.44 10.02 -23.72
CA CYS A 958 33.47 10.60 -24.63
C CYS A 958 33.88 10.40 -26.10
N LYS A 959 33.05 9.65 -26.84
CA LYS A 959 33.25 9.36 -28.29
C LYS A 959 32.57 10.35 -29.22
N ALA A 960 31.77 11.27 -28.69
CA ALA A 960 31.10 12.29 -29.50
C ALA A 960 32.14 13.14 -30.24
N ARG A 961 31.93 13.41 -31.54
CA ARG A 961 32.83 14.26 -32.35
C ARG A 961 33.00 15.66 -31.78
N SER A 962 32.00 16.14 -31.04
CA SER A 962 32.03 17.44 -30.36
C SER A 962 32.93 17.47 -29.12
N GLY A 963 33.33 16.31 -28.59
CA GLY A 963 34.05 16.20 -27.32
C GLY A 963 33.18 16.38 -26.08
N PHE A 964 31.85 16.48 -26.23
CA PHE A 964 30.90 16.68 -25.14
C PHE A 964 29.97 15.49 -24.97
N CYS A 965 29.81 15.01 -23.74
CA CYS A 965 28.89 13.93 -23.37
C CYS A 965 27.83 14.43 -22.39
N PHE A 966 26.68 13.77 -22.34
CA PHE A 966 25.62 14.15 -21.41
C PHE A 966 25.98 13.74 -19.99
N ILE A 967 25.70 14.65 -19.06
CA ILE A 967 25.78 14.41 -17.62
C ILE A 967 24.36 14.31 -17.04
N GLY A 968 24.17 13.41 -16.10
CA GLY A 968 22.91 13.15 -15.40
C GLY A 968 23.18 12.71 -13.96
N GLY A 969 22.13 12.36 -13.23
CA GLY A 969 22.25 11.85 -11.85
C GLY A 969 23.04 10.54 -11.79
N ASP A 970 22.99 9.75 -12.86
CA ASP A 970 23.80 8.55 -13.03
C ASP A 970 24.76 8.67 -14.22
N GLY A 971 25.99 8.19 -14.05
CA GLY A 971 27.07 8.27 -15.06
C GLY A 971 26.79 7.47 -16.34
N ARG A 972 25.82 6.55 -16.33
CA ARG A 972 25.42 5.74 -17.48
C ARG A 972 24.33 6.40 -18.33
N ALA A 973 23.97 7.67 -18.05
CA ALA A 973 22.98 8.41 -18.84
C ALA A 973 23.30 8.45 -20.36
N SER A 974 24.57 8.31 -20.74
CA SER A 974 25.05 8.29 -22.13
C SER A 974 25.36 6.87 -22.66
N GLU A 975 24.93 5.80 -21.97
CA GLU A 975 25.23 4.42 -22.38
C GLU A 975 24.64 4.06 -23.75
N GLN A 976 23.37 4.43 -23.95
CA GLN A 976 22.70 4.28 -25.23
C GLN A 976 21.60 5.34 -25.42
N PRO A 977 21.21 5.65 -26.67
CA PRO A 977 20.36 6.81 -26.97
C PRO A 977 18.98 6.80 -26.33
N ALA A 978 18.32 5.64 -26.22
CA ALA A 978 16.99 5.52 -25.64
C ALA A 978 17.02 5.69 -24.10
N LEU A 979 18.09 5.29 -23.42
CA LEU A 979 18.30 5.62 -22.01
C LEU A 979 18.54 7.12 -21.83
N ALA A 980 19.40 7.73 -22.67
CA ALA A 980 19.61 9.18 -22.65
C ALA A 980 18.29 9.97 -22.84
N ILE A 981 17.37 9.46 -23.68
CA ILE A 981 16.03 10.02 -23.85
C ILE A 981 15.21 9.93 -22.56
N MET A 982 15.27 8.81 -21.82
CA MET A 982 14.57 8.67 -20.53
C MET A 982 15.05 9.70 -19.52
N HIS A 983 16.36 9.84 -19.32
CA HIS A 983 16.93 10.86 -18.44
C HIS A 983 16.51 12.28 -18.89
N THR A 984 16.60 12.56 -20.18
CA THR A 984 16.17 13.86 -20.75
C THR A 984 14.69 14.14 -20.48
N MET A 985 13.82 13.13 -20.62
CA MET A 985 12.38 13.26 -20.40
C MET A 985 12.07 13.63 -18.96
N TRP A 986 12.70 12.98 -17.98
CA TRP A 986 12.46 13.24 -16.56
C TRP A 986 13.00 14.61 -16.11
N ILE A 987 14.14 15.05 -16.62
CA ILE A 987 14.62 16.42 -16.39
C ILE A 987 13.65 17.47 -16.96
N ARG A 988 13.11 17.23 -18.16
CA ARG A 988 12.09 18.11 -18.75
C ARG A 988 10.80 18.12 -17.92
N GLU A 989 10.39 16.97 -17.40
CA GLU A 989 9.19 16.87 -16.56
C GLU A 989 9.38 17.63 -15.24
N HIS A 990 10.55 17.55 -14.62
CA HIS A 990 10.91 18.38 -13.47
C HIS A 990 10.79 19.87 -13.80
N ASN A 991 11.41 20.31 -14.90
CA ASN A 991 11.39 21.72 -15.32
C ASN A 991 9.96 22.19 -15.66
N ARG A 992 9.13 21.34 -16.27
CA ARG A 992 7.71 21.60 -16.53
C ARG A 992 6.92 21.77 -15.22
N ALA A 993 7.15 20.89 -14.24
CA ALA A 993 6.48 20.95 -12.94
C ALA A 993 6.89 22.22 -12.17
N MET A 994 8.18 22.56 -12.16
CA MET A 994 8.69 23.81 -11.59
C MET A 994 8.03 25.03 -12.25
N GLU A 995 7.94 25.09 -13.58
CA GLU A 995 7.31 26.19 -14.30
C GLU A 995 5.83 26.35 -13.91
N ALA A 996 5.09 25.24 -13.80
CA ALA A 996 3.69 25.25 -13.38
C ALA A 996 3.51 25.73 -11.93
N LEU A 997 4.38 25.28 -11.02
CA LEU A 997 4.38 25.74 -9.62
C LEU A 997 4.69 27.24 -9.51
N ARG A 998 5.57 27.77 -10.37
CA ARG A 998 5.83 29.21 -10.46
C ARG A 998 4.63 29.99 -10.96
N GLN A 999 3.99 29.53 -12.03
CA GLN A 999 2.82 30.21 -12.61
C GLN A 999 1.65 30.30 -11.60
N ASN A 1000 1.44 29.26 -10.79
CA ASN A 1000 0.39 29.26 -9.77
C ASN A 1000 0.69 30.16 -8.56
N ASN A 1001 1.97 30.44 -8.28
CA ASN A 1001 2.40 31.27 -7.15
C ASN A 1001 2.58 32.77 -7.49
N ASN A 1002 2.27 33.19 -8.72
CA ASN A 1002 2.39 34.59 -9.17
C ASN A 1002 1.41 35.60 -8.49
N ASN A 1003 0.54 35.16 -7.58
CA ASN A 1003 -0.20 36.08 -6.70
C ASN A 1003 0.57 36.50 -5.43
N ASN A 1004 1.75 35.93 -5.16
CA ASN A 1004 2.60 36.30 -4.03
C ASN A 1004 4.02 36.65 -4.51
N ASN A 1005 4.14 37.78 -5.22
CA ASN A 1005 5.40 38.31 -5.75
C ASN A 1005 6.47 38.66 -4.67
N ILE A 1006 6.17 38.49 -3.37
CA ILE A 1006 7.09 38.81 -2.27
C ILE A 1006 7.85 37.57 -1.77
N MET A 1007 7.25 36.36 -1.82
CA MET A 1007 7.91 35.15 -1.31
C MET A 1007 8.87 34.50 -2.33
N PHE A 1008 8.68 34.80 -3.62
CA PHE A 1008 9.47 34.22 -4.71
C PHE A 1008 10.85 34.90 -4.88
N LEU A 1009 10.98 36.18 -4.51
CA LEU A 1009 12.26 36.90 -4.54
C LEU A 1009 13.18 36.51 -3.36
N LEU A 1010 12.59 36.22 -2.20
CA LEU A 1010 13.33 35.81 -0.98
C LEU A 1010 13.96 34.40 -1.09
N THR A 1011 13.48 33.55 -1.99
CA THR A 1011 14.01 32.19 -2.18
C THR A 1011 15.23 32.12 -3.12
N GLN A 1012 15.61 33.21 -3.78
CA GLN A 1012 16.76 33.23 -4.71
C GLN A 1012 18.12 33.30 -3.99
N CYS A 1013 18.23 34.01 -2.87
CA CYS A 1013 19.51 34.14 -2.13
C CYS A 1013 19.69 33.11 -1.02
N ALA A 1014 18.61 32.47 -0.56
CA ALA A 1014 18.66 31.44 0.48
C ALA A 1014 19.21 30.09 -0.03
N SER A 1015 19.30 29.88 -1.35
CA SER A 1015 19.57 28.56 -1.94
C SER A 1015 21.00 28.31 -2.44
N LEU A 1016 21.95 29.28 -2.38
CA LEU A 1016 23.44 29.15 -2.43
C LEU A 1016 24.13 30.51 -2.69
N ARG A 1017 25.46 30.58 -2.46
CA ARG A 1017 26.36 31.74 -2.74
C ARG A 1017 26.12 32.35 -4.13
N VAL A 1018 25.80 33.64 -4.21
CA VAL A 1018 25.65 34.37 -5.48
C VAL A 1018 27.03 34.51 -6.15
N THR A 1019 27.19 33.94 -7.34
CA THR A 1019 28.47 33.96 -8.10
C THR A 1019 28.60 35.16 -9.04
N ASP A 1020 27.49 35.80 -9.44
CA ASP A 1020 27.48 37.03 -10.26
C ASP A 1020 26.39 38.01 -9.79
N CYS A 1021 26.81 39.02 -9.02
CA CYS A 1021 25.93 40.06 -8.49
C CYS A 1021 25.38 41.03 -9.54
N ASN A 1022 26.03 41.17 -10.72
CA ASN A 1022 25.54 42.05 -11.78
C ASN A 1022 24.36 41.43 -12.54
N GLN A 1023 24.34 40.11 -12.65
CA GLN A 1023 23.18 39.39 -13.16
C GLN A 1023 21.97 39.55 -12.23
N LEU A 1024 22.18 39.44 -10.92
CA LEU A 1024 21.12 39.63 -9.92
C LEU A 1024 20.46 41.01 -10.00
N LEU A 1025 21.26 42.07 -10.23
CA LEU A 1025 20.76 43.46 -10.39
C LEU A 1025 19.93 43.69 -11.67
N ARG A 1026 20.06 42.83 -12.69
CA ARG A 1026 19.21 42.89 -13.90
C ARG A 1026 17.88 42.17 -13.70
N GLU A 1027 17.83 41.25 -12.74
CA GLU A 1027 16.71 40.34 -12.54
C GLU A 1027 15.84 40.72 -11.32
N ALA A 1028 16.33 41.56 -10.40
CA ALA A 1028 15.63 42.00 -9.18
C ALA A 1028 15.80 43.51 -8.89
N SER A 1029 14.82 44.13 -8.20
CA SER A 1029 14.88 45.57 -7.86
C SER A 1029 15.82 45.86 -6.67
N ARG A 1030 16.39 47.08 -6.65
CA ARG A 1030 17.34 47.52 -5.62
C ARG A 1030 16.77 47.42 -4.21
N GLU A 1031 15.52 47.85 -4.02
CA GLU A 1031 14.82 47.77 -2.72
C GLU A 1031 14.53 46.33 -2.30
N ALA A 1032 14.42 45.38 -3.24
CA ALA A 1032 14.22 43.97 -2.92
C ALA A 1032 15.52 43.30 -2.47
N ILE A 1033 16.65 43.63 -3.09
CA ILE A 1033 17.98 43.12 -2.70
C ILE A 1033 18.37 43.62 -1.29
N LEU A 1034 18.09 44.89 -0.99
CA LEU A 1034 18.42 45.52 0.31
C LEU A 1034 17.50 45.11 1.47
N ARG A 1035 16.37 44.47 1.19
CA ARG A 1035 15.44 43.95 2.22
C ARG A 1035 15.78 42.54 2.68
N ASP A 1036 16.65 41.84 1.97
CA ASP A 1036 17.08 40.48 2.30
C ASP A 1036 18.52 40.51 2.82
N ASP A 1037 18.70 40.05 4.06
CA ASP A 1037 19.98 40.13 4.77
C ASP A 1037 21.08 39.29 4.11
N VAL A 1038 20.71 38.19 3.45
CA VAL A 1038 21.65 37.27 2.77
C VAL A 1038 22.07 37.83 1.41
N CYS A 1039 21.13 38.33 0.60
CA CYS A 1039 21.44 39.04 -0.64
C CYS A 1039 22.28 40.30 -0.36
N THR A 1040 21.94 41.03 0.70
CA THR A 1040 22.66 42.26 1.11
C THR A 1040 24.08 41.94 1.57
N ALA A 1041 24.29 40.87 2.33
CA ALA A 1041 25.62 40.44 2.75
C ALA A 1041 26.50 39.97 1.57
N GLN A 1042 25.91 39.31 0.56
CA GLN A 1042 26.67 38.75 -0.56
C GLN A 1042 26.86 39.70 -1.75
N CYS A 1043 25.94 40.64 -1.99
CA CYS A 1043 25.99 41.54 -3.15
C CYS A 1043 25.79 43.03 -2.82
N GLY A 1044 25.57 43.39 -1.54
CA GLY A 1044 25.36 44.78 -1.11
C GLY A 1044 26.56 45.70 -1.37
N PHE A 1045 27.77 45.15 -1.51
CA PHE A 1045 28.95 45.93 -1.89
C PHE A 1045 28.88 46.47 -3.32
N VAL A 1046 28.19 45.78 -4.24
CA VAL A 1046 27.98 46.26 -5.62
C VAL A 1046 27.02 47.45 -5.64
N LEU A 1047 26.04 47.46 -4.74
CA LEU A 1047 25.12 48.58 -4.52
C LEU A 1047 25.82 49.77 -3.85
N ALA A 1048 26.75 49.52 -2.92
CA ALA A 1048 27.58 50.56 -2.30
C ALA A 1048 28.63 51.14 -3.27
N ALA A 1049 29.15 50.34 -4.21
CA ALA A 1049 30.05 50.78 -5.28
C ALA A 1049 29.37 51.76 -6.27
N THR A 1050 28.05 51.60 -6.49
CA THR A 1050 27.25 52.52 -7.30
C THR A 1050 26.91 53.84 -6.60
N GLU A 1051 27.02 53.92 -5.26
CA GLU A 1051 26.88 55.18 -4.51
C GLU A 1051 28.21 55.92 -4.31
N THR A 1052 29.32 55.19 -4.19
CA THR A 1052 30.65 55.77 -3.99
C THR A 1052 31.23 56.44 -5.24
N THR A 1053 30.71 56.12 -6.43
CA THR A 1053 31.00 56.87 -7.67
C THR A 1053 30.36 58.25 -7.71
N ALA A 1054 29.45 58.59 -6.79
CA ALA A 1054 28.87 59.93 -6.66
C ALA A 1054 29.50 60.79 -5.55
N ARG A 1055 30.44 60.25 -4.73
CA ARG A 1055 31.00 60.98 -3.56
C ARG A 1055 32.51 60.97 -3.40
N LEU A 1056 33.28 60.37 -4.29
CA LEU A 1056 34.75 60.45 -4.29
C LEU A 1056 35.30 60.98 -5.62
N GLN A 1057 34.81 62.14 -6.04
CA GLN A 1057 35.67 63.14 -6.68
C GLN A 1057 36.36 63.91 -5.57
N GLN A 1058 37.53 63.48 -5.10
CA GLN A 1058 38.57 64.32 -4.49
C GLN A 1058 39.73 63.47 -3.93
N PHE A 1059 40.96 63.89 -4.30
CA PHE A 1059 42.28 63.51 -3.77
C PHE A 1059 43.05 62.29 -4.36
N THR A 1060 43.74 62.58 -5.47
CA THR A 1060 45.20 62.47 -5.70
C THR A 1060 46.02 61.26 -5.23
N THR A 1061 46.69 60.64 -6.22
CA THR A 1061 47.95 59.83 -6.25
C THR A 1061 49.11 60.41 -5.40
N PRO A 1062 50.27 59.72 -5.11
CA PRO A 1062 50.96 58.70 -5.96
C PRO A 1062 51.88 57.61 -5.30
N THR A 1063 52.50 56.80 -6.20
CA THR A 1063 53.83 56.11 -6.19
C THR A 1063 54.09 54.73 -5.51
N SER A 1064 54.21 53.68 -6.35
CA SER A 1064 55.28 52.67 -6.61
C SER A 1064 56.52 52.55 -5.69
N PRO A 1065 57.38 51.48 -5.73
CA PRO A 1065 57.67 50.49 -6.82
C PRO A 1065 57.75 49.00 -6.35
N GLY A 1066 58.00 47.94 -7.13
CA GLY A 1066 58.41 47.74 -8.52
C GLY A 1066 58.49 46.23 -8.89
N PHE A 1067 58.50 45.99 -10.20
CA PHE A 1067 58.68 44.77 -11.04
C PHE A 1067 59.96 43.94 -10.75
N PRO A 1068 60.29 42.77 -11.41
CA PRO A 1068 59.91 42.27 -12.76
C PRO A 1068 59.61 40.73 -12.85
N GLY A 1069 59.24 40.04 -13.94
CA GLY A 1069 59.07 40.26 -15.39
C GLY A 1069 58.95 38.86 -16.06
N PHE A 1070 57.91 38.59 -16.88
CA PHE A 1070 57.91 38.40 -18.37
C PHE A 1070 58.48 37.07 -18.93
N PRO A 1071 58.09 36.60 -20.16
CA PRO A 1071 57.09 37.13 -21.12
C PRO A 1071 56.14 36.11 -21.79
N ALA A 1072 55.25 36.68 -22.60
CA ALA A 1072 54.22 36.09 -23.45
C ALA A 1072 54.67 35.78 -24.90
N HIS A 1073 53.85 35.02 -25.63
CA HIS A 1073 53.77 35.01 -27.11
C HIS A 1073 52.30 34.79 -27.53
N THR A 1074 51.57 35.83 -27.97
CA THR A 1074 51.34 36.34 -29.35
C THR A 1074 50.45 35.49 -30.28
N ASN A 1075 49.21 35.97 -30.45
CA ASN A 1075 48.37 36.09 -31.66
C ASN A 1075 48.75 35.35 -32.97
N SER A 1076 47.77 34.74 -33.64
CA SER A 1076 47.28 35.28 -34.94
C SER A 1076 45.96 34.68 -35.42
N LEU A 1077 45.08 35.59 -35.85
CA LEU A 1077 43.86 35.44 -36.64
C LEU A 1077 44.02 34.64 -37.94
N ARG A 1078 42.94 33.95 -38.39
CA ARG A 1078 42.32 34.27 -39.70
C ARG A 1078 40.92 33.67 -39.90
N SER A 1079 40.13 34.50 -40.58
CA SER A 1079 38.72 34.48 -40.97
C SER A 1079 38.32 33.46 -42.05
N SER A 1080 37.07 32.95 -41.93
CA SER A 1080 35.93 32.91 -42.90
C SER A 1080 36.21 32.73 -44.41
N PRO A 1081 35.36 32.03 -45.22
CA PRO A 1081 33.91 32.30 -45.30
C PRO A 1081 32.96 31.10 -45.54
N MET A 1082 31.66 31.35 -45.34
CA MET A 1082 30.52 30.53 -45.79
C MET A 1082 30.47 30.42 -47.33
N PRO A 1083 29.77 29.40 -47.88
CA PRO A 1083 28.48 29.72 -48.50
C PRO A 1083 27.36 28.68 -48.24
N ALA A 1084 26.18 29.08 -48.69
CA ALA A 1084 24.86 28.58 -48.34
C ALA A 1084 24.37 27.33 -49.10
N SER A 1085 23.33 26.71 -48.51
CA SER A 1085 22.20 25.99 -49.13
C SER A 1085 22.47 24.72 -49.95
N PHE A 1086 21.94 23.57 -49.53
CA PHE A 1086 20.78 22.93 -50.19
C PHE A 1086 20.31 21.63 -49.48
N ASN A 1087 19.01 21.41 -49.67
CA ASN A 1087 18.09 20.32 -49.35
C ASN A 1087 18.61 18.88 -49.18
N GLY A 1088 17.90 18.17 -48.30
CA GLY A 1088 17.56 16.75 -48.49
C GLY A 1088 18.19 15.79 -47.48
N PHE A 1089 17.49 15.50 -46.38
CA PHE A 1089 17.74 14.29 -45.60
C PHE A 1089 16.49 13.40 -45.68
N LYS A 1090 16.53 12.38 -46.54
CA LYS A 1090 15.64 11.22 -46.47
C LYS A 1090 16.09 10.36 -45.29
N LEU A 1091 15.15 9.91 -44.47
CA LEU A 1091 15.39 8.85 -43.48
C LEU A 1091 15.87 7.58 -44.19
N PRO A 1092 16.74 6.76 -43.57
CA PRO A 1092 17.10 5.44 -44.09
C PRO A 1092 15.85 4.55 -44.16
N ASP A 1093 15.71 3.81 -45.25
CA ASP A 1093 14.66 2.79 -45.38
C ASP A 1093 14.96 1.63 -44.42
N LEU A 1094 14.07 1.45 -43.43
CA LEU A 1094 14.15 0.41 -42.40
C LEU A 1094 13.43 -0.88 -42.83
N SER A 1095 13.07 -1.02 -44.10
CA SER A 1095 12.46 -2.23 -44.67
C SER A 1095 13.31 -3.50 -44.52
N GLN A 1096 14.61 -3.37 -44.22
CA GLN A 1096 15.51 -4.51 -43.96
C GLN A 1096 15.44 -5.05 -42.51
N PHE A 1097 14.72 -4.38 -41.60
CA PHE A 1097 14.51 -4.81 -40.21
C PHE A 1097 13.05 -5.18 -39.90
N ILE A 1098 12.22 -5.27 -40.93
CA ILE A 1098 10.89 -5.90 -40.87
C ILE A 1098 10.91 -7.07 -41.85
N GLY A 1099 11.27 -8.23 -41.31
CA GLY A 1099 11.17 -9.55 -41.92
C GLY A 1099 11.02 -10.57 -40.81
#